data_AF-A0A2E0X8F7-F1
#
_entry.id   AF-A0A2E0X8F7-F1
#
_cell.length_a   1.000
_cell.length_b   1.000
_cell.length_c   1.000
_cell.angle_alpha   90.00
_cell.angle_beta   90.00
_cell.angle_gamma   90.00
#
_symmetry.space_group_name_H-M   'P 1'
#
loop_
_entity.id
_entity.type
_entity.pdbx_description
1 polymer ?
#
loop_
_entity_poly.entity_id
_entity_poly.type
_entity_poly.pdbx_seq_one_letter_code
_entity_poly.pdbx_strand_id
1 'polypeptide(L)'
;MRPTSCHTALRRFAFAALLLSVAPTGRLLAADRPNIMMIFADDAGYADFGFTSDYLGRTTEFVTPNLDQLAAQSVFAPQTYVTSSTCAVSRAGLLTGRYQQRFGFHFNAIGRDVPYEGVAESETLLFEQMKALDYNTAAIGKWHIGQQPQWQPHNQGVDYFFGTLSGGNYYFYSAGSNTIRRNETLVDWGSEPSFNGIPNDPQFGRELTDAFSDEASQYIAEHAGDEQPFMLYFAPTAPHTPYQAKGSDFRPFDNSSLTGNRKIIAAMTYALDRAVGTVLSRLDDPNGDGDTSDSIANNTIVVFSNDNGGANEYYDNGPLAGLKGGANEGGIRVPTLIRAPGLAPGIYDKQISTMDFFATFVAAAQGEPIAPLDGVDLMPYLTGADNGVPHQYLFQHNREVFSAAQDEEWKLVKARAQSPWQLHRLNPDGSGEDVDLSAQYPEKVAELVRAFVAFEVQTEKGTNTRPRYYHPGNTFIFRDDQPYTNIGWSNPDGWINEAGDPTGVGRNDSTSRFVAVFRPNETKDYVAVGRTTRAASHSPETVAAGHPDLPGLDEFMLNELRLAGSFAGDVNRSATLQGNALLFANSPDGPVAKIGLDATDDSASADFAYDVQHDIELYHDLHLAGDGTVRFEISGQIRDFYEPRSIFKEGTSRVTLTGDNSFAGDVTVAGGTLELAGDGAAIGHARHLVVSAGAEFRQAGGLAVFDSAQLASGAQLSLAGGEIVVGEIADMAGAAEFEIGGIAWENYGHLAVAGLGDWGGTLTVTLAGGFEPVAGDAFWLLDAQQVAGAFDAVNLPSLPSGLSWNASALLTEGVVAVESAASVLTEAADFNQDLSVDDADLAIWRQWLGQRTSRGDANGDFRVDGADFLAWQAAVGGGGNAAVPEPDAAAALLCLLAAGAAVRTWPNWRRRRAATR
;
A
#
# COMPACT_ATOMS: atom_id res chain seq x y z
N MET A 1 0.65 -21.00 -68.76
CA MET A 1 1.16 -20.63 -70.12
C MET A 1 2.38 -19.72 -69.94
N ARG A 2 3.28 -19.64 -70.93
CA ARG A 2 4.28 -18.55 -71.10
C ARG A 2 3.88 -17.77 -72.37
N PRO A 3 4.19 -16.46 -72.51
CA PRO A 3 5.49 -16.06 -73.08
C PRO A 3 6.11 -14.73 -72.56
N THR A 4 7.43 -14.56 -72.82
CA THR A 4 8.20 -13.31 -73.15
C THR A 4 8.06 -12.04 -72.26
N SER A 5 9.10 -11.35 -71.74
CA SER A 5 10.42 -10.86 -72.27
C SER A 5 10.30 -9.79 -73.37
N CYS A 6 11.08 -8.69 -73.48
CA CYS A 6 12.25 -8.11 -72.77
C CYS A 6 12.26 -6.56 -73.08
N HIS A 7 12.97 -5.63 -72.42
CA HIS A 7 14.38 -5.22 -72.73
C HIS A 7 14.86 -3.96 -71.94
N THR A 8 16.14 -3.95 -71.50
CA THR A 8 17.18 -2.85 -71.43
C THR A 8 16.83 -1.33 -71.43
N ALA A 9 17.61 -0.39 -70.85
CA ALA A 9 18.82 -0.33 -69.98
C ALA A 9 19.04 1.15 -69.52
N LEU A 10 19.85 1.54 -68.51
CA LEU A 10 21.32 1.72 -68.47
C LEU A 10 21.79 1.95 -66.99
N ARG A 11 22.90 1.34 -66.50
CA ARG A 11 24.25 1.93 -66.27
C ARG A 11 24.29 3.25 -65.46
N ARG A 12 25.09 3.45 -64.40
CA ARG A 12 26.35 2.84 -63.89
C ARG A 12 26.29 2.78 -62.33
N PHE A 13 27.20 2.22 -61.51
CA PHE A 13 28.50 1.51 -61.63
C PHE A 13 28.36 0.12 -60.90
N ALA A 14 29.31 -0.78 -60.56
CA ALA A 14 30.78 -0.84 -60.39
C ALA A 14 31.39 -0.22 -59.09
N PHE A 15 32.35 -0.81 -58.35
CA PHE A 15 32.91 -2.19 -58.29
C PHE A 15 33.84 -2.34 -57.04
N ALA A 16 34.02 -3.57 -56.50
CA ALA A 16 35.20 -4.09 -55.75
C ALA A 16 34.96 -4.68 -54.33
N ALA A 17 35.77 -5.71 -54.05
CA ALA A 17 35.73 -6.65 -52.95
C ALA A 17 35.75 -6.09 -51.51
N LEU A 18 35.02 -6.77 -50.62
CA LEU A 18 35.37 -6.86 -49.21
C LEU A 18 36.12 -8.19 -48.98
N LEU A 19 37.37 -8.12 -48.53
CA LEU A 19 38.16 -9.29 -48.12
C LEU A 19 37.74 -9.74 -46.72
N LEU A 20 37.92 -11.04 -46.41
CA LEU A 20 37.77 -11.54 -45.05
C LEU A 20 38.89 -11.00 -44.16
N SER A 21 38.65 -9.86 -43.51
CA SER A 21 39.31 -9.53 -42.26
C SER A 21 38.61 -10.28 -41.13
N VAL A 22 39.09 -11.48 -40.80
CA VAL A 22 38.78 -12.09 -39.50
C VAL A 22 39.54 -11.30 -38.44
N ALA A 23 38.96 -10.16 -38.05
CA ALA A 23 39.30 -9.57 -36.77
C ALA A 23 38.96 -10.61 -35.68
N PRO A 24 39.78 -10.75 -34.63
CA PRO A 24 39.30 -11.44 -33.45
C PRO A 24 38.08 -10.68 -32.94
N THR A 25 36.92 -11.30 -32.97
CA THR A 25 35.82 -10.91 -32.09
C THR A 25 36.34 -11.12 -30.68
N GLY A 26 36.89 -10.05 -30.08
CA GLY A 26 37.13 -10.05 -28.65
C GLY A 26 35.81 -10.45 -28.00
N ARG A 27 35.85 -11.50 -27.17
CA ARG A 27 34.80 -11.66 -26.18
C ARG A 27 34.78 -10.33 -25.43
N LEU A 28 33.64 -9.61 -25.43
CA LEU A 28 33.32 -8.92 -24.20
C LEU A 28 33.32 -10.03 -23.16
N LEU A 29 34.22 -9.93 -22.17
CA LEU A 29 34.08 -10.74 -20.98
C LEU A 29 32.71 -10.35 -20.42
N ALA A 30 31.79 -11.30 -20.41
CA ALA A 30 30.76 -11.25 -19.39
C ALA A 30 31.52 -11.20 -18.06
N ALA A 31 31.08 -10.36 -17.12
CA ALA A 31 31.70 -10.36 -15.81
C ALA A 31 31.56 -11.77 -15.24
N ASP A 32 32.68 -12.42 -14.93
CA ASP A 32 32.64 -13.74 -14.31
C ASP A 32 31.94 -13.59 -12.95
N ARG A 33 30.98 -14.47 -12.66
CA ARG A 33 30.17 -14.38 -11.43
C ARG A 33 31.12 -14.41 -10.22
N PRO A 34 31.09 -13.40 -9.33
CA PRO A 34 32.03 -13.33 -8.22
C PRO A 34 31.63 -14.31 -7.12
N ASN A 35 32.61 -14.83 -6.39
CA ASN A 35 32.37 -15.43 -5.09
C ASN A 35 31.83 -14.36 -4.13
N ILE A 36 31.07 -14.76 -3.11
CA ILE A 36 30.49 -13.85 -2.13
C ILE A 36 30.82 -14.34 -0.72
N MET A 37 31.36 -13.46 0.12
CA MET A 37 31.63 -13.75 1.53
C MET A 37 31.05 -12.64 2.42
N MET A 38 30.06 -13.02 3.22
CA MET A 38 29.42 -12.16 4.22
C MET A 38 29.97 -12.50 5.60
N ILE A 39 30.84 -11.65 6.13
CA ILE A 39 31.35 -11.73 7.50
C ILE A 39 30.38 -10.98 8.42
N PHE A 40 29.82 -11.66 9.43
CA PHE A 40 28.80 -11.08 10.31
C PHE A 40 29.07 -11.36 11.79
N ALA A 41 29.59 -10.35 12.48
CA ALA A 41 29.90 -10.36 13.91
C ALA A 41 28.64 -10.33 14.80
N ASP A 42 28.84 -10.44 16.11
CA ASP A 42 27.79 -10.66 17.11
C ASP A 42 28.05 -9.81 18.37
N ASP A 43 27.20 -8.81 18.63
CA ASP A 43 27.28 -7.82 19.73
C ASP A 43 28.49 -6.84 19.73
N ALA A 44 29.18 -6.63 18.61
CA ALA A 44 30.33 -5.72 18.59
C ALA A 44 29.95 -4.25 18.83
N GLY A 45 30.76 -3.52 19.61
CA GLY A 45 30.61 -2.08 19.78
C GLY A 45 30.99 -1.31 18.51
N TYR A 46 30.26 -0.24 18.17
CA TYR A 46 30.50 0.52 16.93
C TYR A 46 31.94 1.07 16.84
N ALA A 47 32.49 1.56 17.95
CA ALA A 47 33.86 2.07 18.07
C ALA A 47 34.86 1.05 18.68
N ASP A 48 34.52 -0.24 18.67
CA ASP A 48 35.44 -1.32 19.10
C ASP A 48 36.42 -1.75 18.00
N PHE A 49 36.47 -1.01 16.88
CA PHE A 49 37.34 -1.25 15.73
C PHE A 49 38.26 -0.05 15.45
N GLY A 50 39.45 -0.31 14.92
CA GLY A 50 40.43 0.71 14.50
C GLY A 50 39.86 1.62 13.41
N PHE A 51 39.44 1.04 12.28
CA PHE A 51 38.88 1.80 11.15
C PHE A 51 37.68 2.69 11.51
N THR A 52 36.76 2.25 12.37
CA THR A 52 35.66 3.11 12.84
C THR A 52 36.16 4.21 13.77
N SER A 53 37.14 3.93 14.63
CA SER A 53 37.74 4.93 15.51
C SER A 53 38.44 6.03 14.70
N ASP A 54 39.20 5.66 13.67
CA ASP A 54 39.87 6.59 12.76
C ASP A 54 38.87 7.49 12.02
N TYR A 55 37.75 6.93 11.51
CA TYR A 55 36.66 7.71 10.92
C TYR A 55 36.06 8.72 11.91
N LEU A 56 35.86 8.31 13.16
CA LEU A 56 35.34 9.17 14.23
C LEU A 56 36.39 10.18 14.77
N GLY A 57 37.64 10.16 14.27
CA GLY A 57 38.73 10.96 14.82
C GLY A 57 39.11 10.60 16.25
N ARG A 58 38.74 9.38 16.70
CA ARG A 58 38.99 8.83 18.03
C ARG A 58 40.21 7.89 18.01
N THR A 59 40.78 7.63 19.18
CA THR A 59 41.74 6.54 19.38
C THR A 59 41.12 5.45 20.25
N THR A 60 41.20 4.19 19.83
CA THR A 60 40.82 3.03 20.63
C THR A 60 42.07 2.28 21.13
N GLU A 61 41.92 1.53 22.23
CA GLU A 61 42.94 0.55 22.67
C GLU A 61 42.67 -0.86 22.10
N PHE A 62 41.60 -1.02 21.31
CA PHE A 62 41.33 -2.25 20.57
C PHE A 62 42.27 -2.36 19.36
N VAL A 63 42.56 -3.59 18.93
CA VAL A 63 43.58 -3.90 17.91
C VAL A 63 42.93 -4.79 16.85
N THR A 64 42.71 -4.26 15.65
CA THR A 64 41.97 -4.93 14.57
C THR A 64 42.69 -4.86 13.21
N PRO A 65 44.00 -5.20 13.12
CA PRO A 65 44.82 -4.93 11.95
C PRO A 65 44.37 -5.59 10.64
N ASN A 66 43.68 -6.73 10.68
CA ASN A 66 43.19 -7.39 9.47
C ASN A 66 41.91 -6.70 8.94
N LEU A 67 41.02 -6.27 9.84
CA LEU A 67 39.86 -5.45 9.49
C LEU A 67 40.26 -4.03 9.08
N ASP A 68 41.28 -3.44 9.71
CA ASP A 68 41.82 -2.14 9.33
C ASP A 68 42.49 -2.21 7.94
N GLN A 69 43.17 -3.32 7.62
CA GLN A 69 43.67 -3.61 6.27
C GLN A 69 42.54 -3.83 5.25
N LEU A 70 41.47 -4.54 5.62
CA LEU A 70 40.29 -4.70 4.78
C LEU A 70 39.62 -3.34 4.51
N ALA A 71 39.54 -2.46 5.50
CA ALA A 71 38.97 -1.12 5.36
C ALA A 71 39.75 -0.27 4.34
N ALA A 72 41.08 -0.34 4.35
CA ALA A 72 41.92 0.31 3.33
C ALA A 72 41.73 -0.24 1.89
N GLN A 73 41.02 -1.37 1.74
CA GLN A 73 40.65 -1.99 0.45
C GLN A 73 39.14 -1.89 0.13
N SER A 74 38.35 -1.24 0.99
CA SER A 74 36.88 -1.29 0.93
C SER A 74 36.25 0.10 0.80
N VAL A 75 34.98 0.13 0.38
CA VAL A 75 34.10 1.22 0.80
C VAL A 75 33.69 0.96 2.26
N PHE A 76 33.94 1.93 3.13
CA PHE A 76 33.37 1.95 4.48
C PHE A 76 32.02 2.68 4.44
N ALA A 77 30.97 2.02 4.95
CA ALA A 77 29.61 2.53 5.00
C ALA A 77 29.20 2.82 6.47
N PRO A 78 29.60 3.99 7.05
CA PRO A 78 29.31 4.35 8.44
C PRO A 78 27.81 4.46 8.76
N GLN A 79 26.93 4.62 7.77
CA GLN A 79 25.48 4.71 7.94
C GLN A 79 24.78 3.40 7.55
N THR A 80 25.31 2.25 7.98
CA THR A 80 24.66 0.94 7.79
C THR A 80 23.78 0.58 8.97
N TYR A 81 22.53 0.19 8.70
CA TYR A 81 21.53 -0.13 9.73
C TYR A 81 21.06 -1.59 9.66
N VAL A 82 21.17 -2.33 10.76
CA VAL A 82 20.50 -3.64 10.89
C VAL A 82 19.00 -3.45 10.99
N THR A 83 18.21 -4.39 10.47
CA THR A 83 16.73 -4.33 10.50
C THR A 83 16.11 -4.50 11.90
N SER A 84 16.93 -4.80 12.91
CA SER A 84 16.56 -4.83 14.33
C SER A 84 17.82 -4.79 15.21
N SER A 85 17.77 -4.12 16.37
CA SER A 85 18.84 -4.17 17.37
C SER A 85 18.92 -5.48 18.18
N THR A 86 18.48 -6.61 17.61
CA THR A 86 18.57 -7.94 18.25
C THR A 86 18.92 -9.06 17.27
N CYS A 87 19.79 -9.97 17.70
CA CYS A 87 20.58 -10.83 16.83
C CYS A 87 19.82 -11.80 15.91
N ALA A 88 18.79 -12.54 16.36
CA ALA A 88 18.03 -13.39 15.43
C ALA A 88 17.18 -12.55 14.46
N VAL A 89 16.64 -11.44 14.96
CA VAL A 89 15.68 -10.58 14.26
C VAL A 89 16.37 -9.82 13.12
N SER A 90 17.58 -9.31 13.38
CA SER A 90 18.51 -8.78 12.36
C SER A 90 18.91 -9.84 11.33
N ARG A 91 19.31 -11.04 11.78
CA ARG A 91 19.71 -12.15 10.88
C ARG A 91 18.55 -12.60 9.98
N ALA A 92 17.32 -12.57 10.46
CA ALA A 92 16.13 -12.84 9.64
C ALA A 92 15.98 -11.80 8.51
N GLY A 93 16.09 -10.51 8.81
CA GLY A 93 15.95 -9.46 7.79
C GLY A 93 17.11 -9.40 6.78
N LEU A 94 18.34 -9.63 7.24
CA LEU A 94 19.51 -9.84 6.35
C LEU A 94 19.29 -11.01 5.38
N LEU A 95 18.84 -12.16 5.89
CA LEU A 95 18.77 -13.39 5.09
C LEU A 95 17.50 -13.53 4.24
N THR A 96 16.50 -12.66 4.43
CA THR A 96 15.27 -12.59 3.59
C THR A 96 15.20 -11.33 2.73
N GLY A 97 16.06 -10.33 2.96
CA GLY A 97 16.01 -9.06 2.23
C GLY A 97 14.78 -8.21 2.55
N ARG A 98 14.15 -8.45 3.70
CA ARG A 98 12.86 -7.87 4.12
C ARG A 98 12.88 -7.40 5.56
N TYR A 99 11.94 -6.52 5.90
CA TYR A 99 11.59 -6.26 7.29
C TYR A 99 10.89 -7.47 7.90
N GLN A 100 11.59 -8.16 8.81
CA GLN A 100 11.14 -9.41 9.44
C GLN A 100 9.83 -9.31 10.24
N GLN A 101 9.38 -8.10 10.57
CA GLN A 101 8.06 -7.83 11.15
C GLN A 101 6.92 -8.19 10.16
N ARG A 102 7.17 -8.15 8.84
CA ARG A 102 6.23 -8.52 7.77
C ARG A 102 5.83 -10.00 7.76
N PHE A 103 6.63 -10.88 8.38
CA PHE A 103 6.38 -12.33 8.51
C PHE A 103 6.42 -12.81 9.97
N GLY A 104 6.08 -11.91 10.90
CA GLY A 104 5.83 -12.24 12.31
C GLY A 104 7.07 -12.52 13.17
N PHE A 105 8.28 -12.41 12.63
CA PHE A 105 9.53 -12.70 13.35
C PHE A 105 10.00 -11.45 14.13
N HIS A 106 9.38 -11.18 15.28
CA HIS A 106 9.63 -9.96 16.07
C HIS A 106 10.68 -10.12 17.18
N PHE A 107 10.95 -11.33 17.66
CA PHE A 107 11.81 -11.62 18.81
C PHE A 107 12.91 -12.64 18.49
N ASN A 108 13.87 -12.84 19.42
CA ASN A 108 14.82 -13.93 19.31
C ASN A 108 14.13 -15.30 19.49
N ALA A 109 14.43 -16.24 18.59
CA ALA A 109 14.15 -17.66 18.77
C ALA A 109 14.81 -18.16 20.07
N ILE A 110 14.13 -18.99 20.87
CA ILE A 110 14.71 -19.59 22.07
C ILE A 110 14.94 -21.09 21.87
N GLY A 111 15.94 -21.66 22.56
CA GLY A 111 16.36 -23.05 22.33
C GLY A 111 15.41 -24.08 22.94
N ARG A 112 14.21 -24.25 22.36
CA ARG A 112 13.21 -25.26 22.73
C ARG A 112 12.43 -25.76 21.51
N ASP A 113 11.89 -26.97 21.58
CA ASP A 113 11.06 -27.55 20.51
C ASP A 113 9.69 -26.86 20.43
N VAL A 114 9.61 -25.80 19.62
CA VAL A 114 8.44 -24.93 19.51
C VAL A 114 8.17 -24.60 18.03
N PRO A 115 6.99 -24.94 17.48
CA PRO A 115 6.72 -24.94 16.04
C PRO A 115 6.30 -23.57 15.47
N TYR A 116 6.80 -22.47 16.05
CA TYR A 116 6.59 -21.09 15.55
C TYR A 116 7.74 -20.16 15.98
N GLU A 117 8.95 -20.68 16.17
CA GLU A 117 10.12 -19.89 16.60
C GLU A 117 11.21 -19.70 15.53
N GLY A 118 11.04 -20.22 14.32
CA GLY A 118 11.89 -19.88 13.17
C GLY A 118 11.25 -18.87 12.21
N VAL A 119 11.99 -18.50 11.16
CA VAL A 119 11.48 -17.69 10.03
C VAL A 119 10.33 -18.43 9.33
N ALA A 120 9.33 -17.70 8.84
CA ALA A 120 8.16 -18.30 8.22
C ALA A 120 8.52 -19.10 6.95
N GLU A 121 7.91 -20.28 6.78
CA GLU A 121 8.18 -21.19 5.64
C GLU A 121 7.65 -20.66 4.29
N SER A 122 7.07 -19.45 4.28
CA SER A 122 6.70 -18.67 3.10
C SER A 122 7.83 -17.80 2.56
N GLU A 123 8.86 -17.52 3.37
CA GLU A 123 9.96 -16.64 3.01
C GLU A 123 11.05 -17.40 2.26
N THR A 124 11.50 -16.85 1.13
CA THR A 124 12.69 -17.37 0.42
C THR A 124 13.94 -16.79 1.07
N LEU A 125 14.85 -17.65 1.54
CA LEU A 125 16.13 -17.19 2.05
C LEU A 125 17.14 -16.98 0.92
N LEU A 126 18.07 -16.07 1.16
CA LEU A 126 19.18 -15.72 0.28
C LEU A 126 19.93 -16.96 -0.25
N PHE A 127 20.20 -17.94 0.61
CA PHE A 127 20.86 -19.18 0.21
C PHE A 127 20.06 -19.99 -0.81
N GLU A 128 18.73 -20.04 -0.69
CA GLU A 128 17.86 -20.74 -1.64
C GLU A 128 17.89 -20.07 -3.01
N GLN A 129 17.85 -18.73 -3.04
CA GLN A 129 17.95 -17.99 -4.29
C GLN A 129 19.35 -18.08 -4.91
N MET A 130 20.43 -17.95 -4.13
CA MET A 130 21.80 -18.10 -4.63
C MET A 130 22.05 -19.50 -5.19
N LYS A 131 21.53 -20.55 -4.53
CA LYS A 131 21.60 -21.94 -5.02
C LYS A 131 20.76 -22.17 -6.28
N ALA A 132 19.60 -21.53 -6.39
CA ALA A 132 18.83 -21.51 -7.64
C ALA A 132 19.57 -20.79 -8.78
N LEU A 133 20.51 -19.90 -8.45
CA LEU A 133 21.46 -19.24 -9.36
C LEU A 133 22.79 -20.01 -9.51
N ASP A 134 22.85 -21.30 -9.18
CA ASP A 134 24.04 -22.15 -9.40
C ASP A 134 25.30 -21.64 -8.66
N TYR A 135 25.12 -21.23 -7.40
CA TYR A 135 26.19 -21.05 -6.42
C TYR A 135 26.27 -22.24 -5.46
N ASN A 136 27.50 -22.62 -5.07
CA ASN A 136 27.75 -23.45 -3.89
C ASN A 136 27.47 -22.63 -2.62
N THR A 137 26.68 -23.12 -1.66
CA THR A 137 26.25 -22.31 -0.51
C THR A 137 26.74 -22.82 0.84
N ALA A 138 27.27 -21.91 1.67
CA ALA A 138 27.80 -22.24 2.99
C ALA A 138 27.42 -21.24 4.10
N ALA A 139 27.18 -21.76 5.30
CA ALA A 139 26.97 -20.99 6.52
C ALA A 139 27.83 -21.54 7.67
N ILE A 140 28.74 -20.73 8.20
CA ILE A 140 29.73 -21.16 9.20
C ILE A 140 29.64 -20.23 10.40
N GLY A 141 29.26 -20.75 11.58
CA GLY A 141 29.07 -19.97 12.80
C GLY A 141 27.66 -20.04 13.41
N LYS A 142 27.00 -18.88 13.58
CA LYS A 142 25.72 -18.71 14.28
C LYS A 142 24.54 -18.55 13.32
N TRP A 143 23.61 -19.51 13.36
CA TRP A 143 22.36 -19.48 12.59
C TRP A 143 21.28 -18.63 13.28
N HIS A 144 20.80 -19.07 14.45
CA HIS A 144 19.84 -18.39 15.33
C HIS A 144 18.43 -18.07 14.77
N ILE A 145 18.15 -18.30 13.48
CA ILE A 145 16.83 -18.04 12.86
C ILE A 145 15.88 -19.25 12.86
N GLY A 146 16.23 -20.33 13.58
CA GLY A 146 15.39 -21.51 13.79
C GLY A 146 16.19 -22.74 14.25
N GLN A 147 15.50 -23.73 14.85
CA GLN A 147 16.13 -25.00 15.29
C GLN A 147 15.36 -26.26 14.87
N GLN A 148 14.05 -26.17 14.60
CA GLN A 148 13.28 -27.30 14.06
C GLN A 148 13.75 -27.66 12.65
N PRO A 149 13.60 -28.92 12.18
CA PRO A 149 14.19 -29.40 10.94
C PRO A 149 13.96 -28.48 9.73
N GLN A 150 12.75 -27.95 9.52
CA GLN A 150 12.45 -27.07 8.38
C GLN A 150 13.26 -25.77 8.35
N TRP A 151 13.75 -25.31 9.50
CA TRP A 151 14.55 -24.08 9.66
C TRP A 151 16.03 -24.37 9.92
N GLN A 152 16.47 -25.61 9.72
CA GLN A 152 17.90 -25.92 9.73
C GLN A 152 18.50 -25.58 8.36
N PRO A 153 19.75 -25.10 8.32
CA PRO A 153 20.40 -24.57 7.11
C PRO A 153 20.20 -25.41 5.84
N HIS A 154 20.31 -26.74 5.96
CA HIS A 154 20.20 -27.67 4.84
C HIS A 154 18.80 -27.76 4.19
N ASN A 155 17.76 -27.30 4.89
CA ASN A 155 16.40 -27.17 4.35
C ASN A 155 16.06 -25.73 3.93
N GLN A 156 16.96 -24.76 4.18
CA GLN A 156 16.85 -23.37 3.76
C GLN A 156 18.04 -22.99 2.86
N GLY A 157 18.26 -23.79 1.82
CA GLY A 157 19.22 -23.53 0.76
C GLY A 157 20.65 -24.04 1.00
N VAL A 158 21.16 -24.01 2.23
CA VAL A 158 22.61 -24.18 2.52
C VAL A 158 23.13 -25.60 2.23
N ASP A 159 24.16 -25.73 1.38
CA ASP A 159 24.84 -27.00 1.09
C ASP A 159 25.81 -27.43 2.21
N TYR A 160 26.52 -26.47 2.79
CA TYR A 160 27.52 -26.69 3.83
C TYR A 160 27.29 -25.84 5.09
N PHE A 161 27.01 -26.48 6.22
CA PHE A 161 26.89 -25.84 7.51
C PHE A 161 27.95 -26.33 8.49
N PHE A 162 28.67 -25.40 9.14
CA PHE A 162 29.44 -25.71 10.34
C PHE A 162 29.16 -24.69 11.45
N GLY A 163 28.36 -25.06 12.45
CA GLY A 163 27.87 -24.05 13.37
C GLY A 163 26.93 -24.47 14.47
N THR A 164 26.38 -23.47 15.14
CA THR A 164 25.35 -23.59 16.17
C THR A 164 24.01 -23.03 15.69
N LEU A 165 22.94 -23.76 16.01
CA LEU A 165 21.55 -23.32 15.79
C LEU A 165 21.07 -22.37 16.90
N SER A 166 21.81 -22.26 18.01
CA SER A 166 21.49 -21.39 19.15
C SER A 166 22.11 -20.00 19.01
N GLY A 167 21.55 -19.02 19.73
CA GLY A 167 21.95 -17.61 19.68
C GLY A 167 23.32 -17.24 20.26
N GLY A 168 24.24 -18.20 20.40
CA GLY A 168 25.58 -18.02 20.98
C GLY A 168 26.15 -19.36 21.48
N ASN A 169 27.40 -19.36 21.94
CA ASN A 169 28.02 -20.55 22.55
C ASN A 169 29.13 -20.15 23.53
N TYR A 170 29.65 -21.10 24.30
CA TYR A 170 30.95 -20.95 24.98
C TYR A 170 32.08 -21.09 23.96
N TYR A 171 33.13 -20.27 24.13
CA TYR A 171 34.29 -20.23 23.22
C TYR A 171 35.29 -21.35 23.47
N PHE A 172 35.22 -21.97 24.65
CA PHE A 172 35.97 -23.18 25.00
C PHE A 172 34.99 -24.26 25.45
N TYR A 173 35.31 -25.52 25.15
CA TYR A 173 34.41 -26.64 25.39
C TYR A 173 34.05 -26.77 26.89
N SER A 174 32.75 -26.78 27.19
CA SER A 174 32.22 -26.89 28.54
C SER A 174 30.96 -27.75 28.57
N ALA A 175 30.58 -28.26 29.74
CA ALA A 175 29.36 -29.05 29.93
C ALA A 175 28.04 -28.26 29.71
N GLY A 176 28.10 -26.95 29.44
CA GLY A 176 26.96 -26.12 29.06
C GLY A 176 27.02 -25.59 27.62
N SER A 177 27.95 -26.05 26.80
CA SER A 177 28.09 -25.63 25.40
C SER A 177 26.89 -26.07 24.55
N ASN A 178 26.42 -25.18 23.69
CA ASN A 178 25.53 -25.54 22.59
C ASN A 178 26.27 -26.46 21.62
N THR A 179 25.55 -27.40 21.01
CA THR A 179 26.12 -28.33 20.04
C THR A 179 26.57 -27.61 18.78
N ILE A 180 27.81 -27.87 18.35
CA ILE A 180 28.24 -27.58 16.98
C ILE A 180 27.91 -28.77 16.09
N ARG A 181 27.49 -28.49 14.85
CA ARG A 181 27.22 -29.50 13.82
C ARG A 181 27.99 -29.20 12.54
N ARG A 182 28.32 -30.25 11.79
CA ARG A 182 28.73 -30.25 10.39
C ARG A 182 27.60 -30.89 9.58
N ASN A 183 26.85 -30.09 8.83
CA ASN A 183 25.49 -30.36 8.36
C ASN A 183 24.60 -30.91 9.49
N GLU A 184 24.05 -32.12 9.38
CA GLU A 184 23.26 -32.75 10.45
C GLU A 184 24.11 -33.32 11.59
N THR A 185 25.40 -33.61 11.34
CA THR A 185 26.25 -34.41 12.24
C THR A 185 26.80 -33.58 13.40
N LEU A 186 26.68 -34.05 14.64
CA LEU A 186 27.29 -33.43 15.82
C LEU A 186 28.82 -33.56 15.80
N VAL A 187 29.55 -32.49 16.16
CA VAL A 187 31.02 -32.45 16.09
C VAL A 187 31.64 -32.14 17.45
N ASP A 188 32.67 -32.90 17.84
CA ASP A 188 33.55 -32.59 18.98
C ASP A 188 34.64 -31.59 18.55
N TRP A 189 34.20 -30.39 18.20
CA TRP A 189 35.01 -29.31 17.61
C TRP A 189 36.23 -28.92 18.46
N GLY A 190 36.14 -29.10 19.79
CA GLY A 190 37.22 -28.81 20.74
C GLY A 190 38.37 -29.82 20.72
N SER A 191 38.13 -31.03 20.19
CA SER A 191 39.11 -32.11 20.02
C SER A 191 39.64 -32.26 18.59
N GLU A 192 38.96 -31.67 17.59
CA GLU A 192 39.41 -31.70 16.19
C GLU A 192 40.71 -30.90 15.98
N PRO A 193 41.59 -31.34 15.05
CA PRO A 193 42.80 -30.60 14.70
C PRO A 193 42.45 -29.29 13.96
N SER A 194 43.34 -28.31 14.05
CA SER A 194 43.23 -27.07 13.27
C SER A 194 43.70 -27.27 11.83
N PHE A 195 42.92 -26.76 10.86
CA PHE A 195 43.24 -26.80 9.43
C PHE A 195 44.44 -25.90 9.10
N ASN A 196 44.45 -24.66 9.59
CA ASN A 196 45.56 -23.72 9.38
C ASN A 196 46.70 -23.89 10.43
N GLY A 197 46.64 -24.93 11.26
CA GLY A 197 47.66 -25.17 12.31
C GLY A 197 47.63 -24.16 13.46
N ILE A 198 46.50 -23.49 13.70
CA ILE A 198 46.29 -22.53 14.78
C ILE A 198 46.53 -23.23 16.14
N PRO A 199 47.46 -22.73 16.99
CA PRO A 199 47.74 -23.37 18.28
C PRO A 199 46.56 -23.27 19.26
N ASN A 200 46.23 -24.37 19.93
CA ASN A 200 45.25 -24.40 21.02
C ASN A 200 45.68 -23.56 22.24
N ASP A 201 44.72 -23.13 23.05
CA ASP A 201 44.99 -22.60 24.38
C ASP A 201 45.58 -23.69 25.30
N PRO A 202 46.69 -23.45 26.02
CA PRO A 202 47.32 -24.45 26.90
C PRO A 202 46.47 -24.91 28.09
N GLN A 203 45.44 -24.16 28.48
CA GLN A 203 44.55 -24.46 29.61
C GLN A 203 43.15 -24.88 29.14
N PHE A 204 42.64 -24.30 28.05
CA PHE A 204 41.23 -24.44 27.65
C PHE A 204 41.01 -25.18 26.32
N GLY A 205 42.05 -25.53 25.56
CA GLY A 205 41.93 -26.28 24.30
C GLY A 205 41.70 -25.39 23.08
N ARG A 206 41.07 -25.94 22.02
CA ARG A 206 40.76 -25.17 20.80
C ARG A 206 39.69 -24.12 21.10
N GLU A 207 39.83 -22.92 20.54
CA GLU A 207 38.83 -21.85 20.64
C GLU A 207 37.79 -22.00 19.52
N LEU A 208 36.52 -21.69 19.79
CA LEU A 208 35.45 -21.78 18.81
C LEU A 208 35.61 -20.76 17.66
N THR A 209 36.15 -19.57 17.93
CA THR A 209 36.43 -18.56 16.90
C THR A 209 37.49 -19.05 15.92
N ASP A 210 38.56 -19.68 16.43
CA ASP A 210 39.60 -20.34 15.62
C ASP A 210 39.02 -21.55 14.85
N ALA A 211 38.11 -22.31 15.46
CA ALA A 211 37.46 -23.44 14.80
C ALA A 211 36.56 -23.03 13.64
N PHE A 212 35.83 -21.91 13.76
CA PHE A 212 35.04 -21.35 12.67
C PHE A 212 35.93 -20.82 11.53
N SER A 213 37.04 -20.13 11.81
CA SER A 213 37.94 -19.65 10.75
C SER A 213 38.70 -20.76 10.06
N ASP A 214 39.08 -21.83 10.77
CA ASP A 214 39.61 -23.05 10.18
C ASP A 214 38.63 -23.67 9.18
N GLU A 215 37.37 -23.85 9.57
CA GLU A 215 36.38 -24.48 8.70
C GLU A 215 36.07 -23.61 7.48
N ALA A 216 35.94 -22.29 7.65
CA ALA A 216 35.79 -21.36 6.55
C ALA A 216 37.01 -21.36 5.61
N SER A 217 38.21 -21.54 6.15
CA SER A 217 39.43 -21.68 5.35
C SER A 217 39.45 -22.99 4.57
N GLN A 218 39.04 -24.10 5.18
CA GLN A 218 38.96 -25.39 4.52
C GLN A 218 37.91 -25.35 3.40
N TYR A 219 36.73 -24.77 3.66
CA TYR A 219 35.68 -24.60 2.66
C TYR A 219 36.18 -23.82 1.44
N ILE A 220 36.88 -22.70 1.64
CA ILE A 220 37.48 -21.93 0.53
C ILE A 220 38.55 -22.75 -0.21
N ALA A 221 39.44 -23.44 0.51
CA ALA A 221 40.47 -24.29 -0.09
C ALA A 221 39.90 -25.43 -0.95
N GLU A 222 38.72 -25.95 -0.59
CA GLU A 222 38.03 -27.02 -1.30
C GLU A 222 37.27 -26.53 -2.55
N HIS A 223 36.73 -25.30 -2.55
CA HIS A 223 35.84 -24.80 -3.62
C HIS A 223 36.46 -23.70 -4.51
N ALA A 224 37.62 -23.13 -4.17
CA ALA A 224 38.24 -22.04 -4.95
C ALA A 224 38.62 -22.42 -6.40
N GLY A 225 38.69 -23.73 -6.71
CA GLY A 225 38.98 -24.26 -8.04
C GLY A 225 37.77 -24.74 -8.84
N ASP A 226 36.54 -24.58 -8.33
CA ASP A 226 35.31 -25.04 -8.99
C ASP A 226 34.88 -24.14 -10.17
N GLU A 227 34.08 -24.69 -11.09
CA GLU A 227 33.39 -23.90 -12.14
C GLU A 227 32.21 -23.07 -11.57
N GLN A 228 31.77 -23.38 -10.34
CA GLN A 228 30.61 -22.79 -9.67
C GLN A 228 31.10 -21.87 -8.53
N PRO A 229 30.72 -20.59 -8.52
CA PRO A 229 31.13 -19.66 -7.46
C PRO A 229 30.46 -20.05 -6.13
N PHE A 230 31.07 -19.66 -5.01
CA PHE A 230 30.52 -19.90 -3.68
C PHE A 230 29.91 -18.64 -3.05
N MET A 231 28.92 -18.87 -2.18
CA MET A 231 28.36 -17.88 -1.26
C MET A 231 28.57 -18.40 0.17
N LEU A 232 29.41 -17.69 0.94
CA LEU A 232 29.83 -18.05 2.29
C LEU A 232 29.36 -17.00 3.30
N TYR A 233 28.45 -17.39 4.18
CA TYR A 233 28.06 -16.63 5.36
C TYR A 233 28.94 -17.04 6.54
N PHE A 234 29.98 -16.24 6.82
CA PHE A 234 30.92 -16.45 7.92
C PHE A 234 30.47 -15.63 9.14
N ALA A 235 29.79 -16.28 10.07
CA ALA A 235 29.02 -15.64 11.13
C ALA A 235 29.50 -16.05 12.54
N PRO A 236 30.77 -15.80 12.92
CA PRO A 236 31.30 -16.18 14.22
C PRO A 236 30.54 -15.51 15.36
N THR A 237 30.49 -16.14 16.54
CA THR A 237 29.78 -15.60 17.72
C THR A 237 30.52 -14.46 18.42
N ALA A 238 31.74 -14.11 18.00
CA ALA A 238 32.54 -13.07 18.65
C ALA A 238 32.03 -11.66 18.29
N PRO A 239 32.08 -10.68 19.22
CA PRO A 239 32.46 -10.77 20.64
C PRO A 239 31.34 -11.09 21.67
N HIS A 240 30.17 -11.61 21.28
CA HIS A 240 29.02 -11.89 22.17
C HIS A 240 29.37 -12.73 23.42
N THR A 241 28.62 -12.50 24.50
CA THR A 241 28.72 -13.28 25.76
C THR A 241 28.65 -14.81 25.57
N PRO A 242 29.32 -15.63 26.42
CA PRO A 242 30.07 -15.27 27.62
C PRO A 242 31.49 -14.77 27.31
N TYR A 243 31.99 -13.83 28.12
CA TYR A 243 33.31 -13.25 27.91
C TYR A 243 34.43 -14.27 28.19
N GLN A 244 34.99 -14.82 27.13
CA GLN A 244 36.05 -15.82 27.15
C GLN A 244 37.02 -15.54 26.00
N ALA A 245 38.31 -15.44 26.29
CA ALA A 245 39.36 -15.28 25.28
C ALA A 245 40.58 -16.12 25.65
N LYS A 246 41.33 -16.50 24.62
CA LYS A 246 42.56 -17.29 24.66
C LYS A 246 43.71 -16.54 25.33
N GLY A 247 44.54 -17.25 26.08
CA GLY A 247 45.65 -16.65 26.83
C GLY A 247 46.69 -15.92 25.95
N SER A 248 46.81 -16.30 24.67
CA SER A 248 47.69 -15.63 23.70
C SER A 248 47.21 -14.25 23.27
N ASP A 249 45.91 -13.98 23.40
CA ASP A 249 45.20 -12.91 22.68
C ASP A 249 44.99 -11.68 23.58
N PHE A 250 45.32 -11.79 24.86
CA PHE A 250 45.53 -10.67 25.77
C PHE A 250 46.84 -9.91 25.50
N ARG A 251 47.81 -10.50 24.79
CA ARG A 251 49.17 -9.96 24.63
C ARG A 251 49.28 -8.60 23.91
N PRO A 252 48.48 -8.29 22.86
CA PRO A 252 48.43 -6.92 22.31
C PRO A 252 48.09 -5.87 23.36
N PHE A 253 47.33 -6.28 24.39
CA PHE A 253 46.80 -5.44 25.45
C PHE A 253 47.64 -5.49 26.74
N ASP A 254 48.82 -6.12 26.77
CA ASP A 254 49.63 -6.24 27.99
C ASP A 254 49.99 -4.87 28.62
N ASN A 255 50.08 -3.82 27.81
CA ASN A 255 50.36 -2.44 28.25
C ASN A 255 49.14 -1.48 28.16
N SER A 256 47.94 -1.99 27.86
CA SER A 256 46.73 -1.16 27.74
C SER A 256 46.17 -0.71 29.09
N SER A 257 45.39 0.38 29.12
CA SER A 257 44.59 0.79 30.29
C SER A 257 43.34 -0.09 30.52
N LEU A 258 42.91 -0.86 29.49
CA LEU A 258 41.77 -1.78 29.56
C LEU A 258 41.85 -2.75 30.75
N THR A 259 40.72 -2.95 31.43
CA THR A 259 40.57 -3.88 32.57
C THR A 259 39.23 -4.62 32.53
N GLY A 260 39.10 -5.68 33.35
CA GLY A 260 37.84 -6.43 33.50
C GLY A 260 37.30 -6.98 32.18
N ASN A 261 35.98 -7.02 32.06
CA ASN A 261 35.29 -7.54 30.87
C ASN A 261 35.67 -6.77 29.58
N ARG A 262 35.94 -5.47 29.66
CA ARG A 262 36.39 -4.65 28.51
C ARG A 262 37.71 -5.19 27.92
N LYS A 263 38.65 -5.66 28.75
CA LYS A 263 39.89 -6.29 28.27
C LYS A 263 39.66 -7.68 27.68
N ILE A 264 38.67 -8.42 28.18
CA ILE A 264 38.30 -9.73 27.61
C ILE A 264 37.65 -9.52 26.23
N ILE A 265 36.72 -8.59 26.10
CA ILE A 265 36.09 -8.23 24.82
C ILE A 265 37.12 -7.71 23.80
N ALA A 266 38.14 -6.97 24.23
CA ALA A 266 39.27 -6.59 23.36
C ALA A 266 40.03 -7.80 22.83
N ALA A 267 40.31 -8.80 23.68
CA ALA A 267 40.93 -10.06 23.28
C ALA A 267 40.00 -10.92 22.38
N MET A 268 38.69 -10.89 22.59
CA MET A 268 37.70 -11.56 21.72
C MET A 268 37.58 -10.87 20.35
N THR A 269 37.66 -9.54 20.31
CA THR A 269 37.64 -8.75 19.06
C THR A 269 38.96 -8.93 18.30
N TYR A 270 40.09 -9.09 19.00
CA TYR A 270 41.35 -9.52 18.39
C TYR A 270 41.27 -10.96 17.86
N ALA A 271 40.62 -11.90 18.56
CA ALA A 271 40.40 -13.25 18.06
C ALA A 271 39.50 -13.26 16.79
N LEU A 272 38.46 -12.41 16.76
CA LEU A 272 37.65 -12.14 15.56
C LEU A 272 38.49 -11.58 14.42
N ASP A 273 39.34 -10.58 14.68
CA ASP A 273 40.23 -10.00 13.68
C ASP A 273 41.23 -11.02 13.11
N ARG A 274 41.85 -11.86 13.98
CA ARG A 274 42.69 -12.99 13.52
C ARG A 274 41.90 -13.98 12.67
N ALA A 275 40.67 -14.31 13.07
CA ALA A 275 39.80 -15.22 12.35
C ALA A 275 39.47 -14.68 10.95
N VAL A 276 39.11 -13.40 10.85
CA VAL A 276 38.91 -12.71 9.56
C VAL A 276 40.20 -12.69 8.74
N GLY A 277 41.35 -12.34 9.32
CA GLY A 277 42.63 -12.36 8.63
C GLY A 277 43.02 -13.73 8.07
N THR A 278 42.71 -14.81 8.80
CA THR A 278 42.96 -16.19 8.36
C THR A 278 42.10 -16.54 7.13
N VAL A 279 40.80 -16.20 7.16
CA VAL A 279 39.87 -16.46 6.06
C VAL A 279 40.15 -15.56 4.84
N LEU A 280 40.53 -14.29 5.04
CA LEU A 280 40.97 -13.39 3.97
C LEU A 280 42.25 -13.89 3.30
N SER A 281 43.24 -14.30 4.09
CA SER A 281 44.50 -14.88 3.56
C SER A 281 44.24 -16.11 2.70
N ARG A 282 43.16 -16.86 2.96
CA ARG A 282 42.74 -18.03 2.17
C ARG A 282 42.05 -17.66 0.85
N LEU A 283 41.57 -16.43 0.67
CA LEU A 283 41.17 -15.91 -0.65
C LEU A 283 42.39 -15.45 -1.48
N ASP A 284 43.49 -15.09 -0.81
CA ASP A 284 44.74 -14.65 -1.43
C ASP A 284 45.64 -15.85 -1.82
N ASP A 285 45.71 -16.88 -0.97
CA ASP A 285 46.38 -18.18 -1.19
C ASP A 285 45.41 -19.34 -0.82
N PRO A 286 44.54 -19.78 -1.74
CA PRO A 286 43.61 -20.88 -1.51
C PRO A 286 44.30 -22.20 -1.17
N ASN A 287 45.38 -22.56 -1.86
CA ASN A 287 46.03 -23.87 -1.72
C ASN A 287 46.93 -23.99 -0.47
N GLY A 288 47.53 -22.89 -0.03
CA GLY A 288 48.35 -22.78 1.19
C GLY A 288 49.85 -23.03 1.00
N ASP A 289 50.40 -22.90 -0.22
CA ASP A 289 51.84 -23.08 -0.48
C ASP A 289 52.67 -21.78 -0.39
N GLY A 290 52.02 -20.62 -0.27
CA GLY A 290 52.65 -19.31 -0.14
C GLY A 290 52.93 -18.60 -1.48
N ASP A 291 52.46 -19.13 -2.61
CA ASP A 291 52.18 -18.31 -3.80
C ASP A 291 50.78 -17.66 -3.69
N THR A 292 50.48 -16.69 -4.55
CA THR A 292 49.15 -16.07 -4.66
C THR A 292 48.68 -16.00 -6.11
N SER A 293 49.25 -16.85 -6.99
CA SER A 293 48.91 -16.90 -8.41
C SER A 293 47.55 -17.57 -8.71
N ASP A 294 46.97 -18.27 -7.73
CA ASP A 294 45.62 -18.82 -7.68
C ASP A 294 44.63 -17.96 -6.87
N SER A 295 45.02 -16.74 -6.47
CA SER A 295 44.17 -15.80 -5.71
C SER A 295 42.82 -15.54 -6.37
N ILE A 296 41.75 -15.83 -5.61
CA ILE A 296 40.36 -15.51 -5.97
C ILE A 296 39.87 -14.20 -5.36
N ALA A 297 40.65 -13.55 -4.51
CA ALA A 297 40.28 -12.35 -3.76
C ALA A 297 39.78 -11.19 -4.63
N ASN A 298 40.34 -11.01 -5.84
CA ASN A 298 39.94 -9.98 -6.80
C ASN A 298 38.59 -10.27 -7.49
N ASN A 299 38.10 -11.52 -7.46
CA ASN A 299 36.77 -11.92 -7.94
C ASN A 299 35.88 -12.41 -6.77
N THR A 300 36.11 -11.87 -5.57
CA THR A 300 35.30 -12.17 -4.38
C THR A 300 34.76 -10.89 -3.78
N ILE A 301 33.43 -10.74 -3.74
CA ILE A 301 32.75 -9.73 -2.94
C ILE A 301 32.93 -10.13 -1.46
N VAL A 302 33.53 -9.24 -0.67
CA VAL A 302 33.67 -9.40 0.78
C VAL A 302 32.93 -8.26 1.46
N VAL A 303 31.96 -8.62 2.30
CA VAL A 303 31.31 -7.68 3.22
C VAL A 303 31.70 -8.05 4.65
N PHE A 304 32.11 -7.07 5.44
CA PHE A 304 32.15 -7.18 6.90
C PHE A 304 31.06 -6.31 7.49
N SER A 305 30.26 -6.87 8.42
CA SER A 305 29.30 -6.13 9.23
C SER A 305 29.06 -6.85 10.56
N ASN A 306 28.09 -6.38 11.35
CA ASN A 306 27.80 -6.84 12.72
C ASN A 306 26.28 -6.88 12.95
N ASP A 307 25.79 -7.82 13.77
CA ASP A 307 24.34 -8.12 13.80
C ASP A 307 23.46 -7.22 14.68
N ASN A 308 24.05 -6.41 15.56
CA ASN A 308 23.44 -5.29 16.30
C ASN A 308 24.53 -4.58 17.13
N GLY A 309 24.28 -3.32 17.51
CA GLY A 309 25.25 -2.54 18.29
C GLY A 309 25.54 -3.08 19.68
N GLY A 310 26.62 -2.60 20.30
CA GLY A 310 27.18 -3.14 21.55
C GLY A 310 26.18 -3.31 22.69
N ALA A 311 26.32 -4.39 23.46
CA ALA A 311 25.22 -4.91 24.27
C ALA A 311 25.11 -4.40 25.73
N ASN A 312 26.11 -3.69 26.24
CA ASN A 312 26.21 -3.20 27.63
C ASN A 312 27.43 -2.29 27.80
N GLU A 313 27.71 -1.84 29.02
CA GLU A 313 28.76 -0.87 29.35
C GLU A 313 30.22 -1.36 29.14
N TYR A 314 30.42 -2.59 28.65
CA TYR A 314 31.75 -3.11 28.27
C TYR A 314 32.03 -2.98 26.75
N TYR A 315 31.09 -2.45 25.97
CA TYR A 315 31.24 -2.12 24.55
C TYR A 315 31.25 -0.59 24.35
N ASP A 316 31.99 -0.07 23.37
CA ASP A 316 31.98 1.35 23.03
C ASP A 316 31.18 1.58 21.74
N ASN A 317 29.96 2.09 21.89
CA ASN A 317 29.14 2.54 20.76
C ASN A 317 29.36 4.02 20.41
N GLY A 318 30.19 4.75 21.16
CA GLY A 318 30.31 6.20 21.04
C GLY A 318 30.76 6.66 19.65
N PRO A 319 30.18 7.74 19.09
CA PRO A 319 29.33 8.72 19.77
C PRO A 319 27.84 8.37 19.75
N LEU A 320 27.46 7.20 19.24
CA LEU A 320 26.08 6.76 19.10
C LEU A 320 25.40 6.57 20.47
N ALA A 321 24.14 6.95 20.60
CA ALA A 321 23.39 6.74 21.85
C ALA A 321 22.82 5.33 21.94
N GLY A 322 22.74 4.78 23.16
CA GLY A 322 22.10 3.48 23.40
C GLY A 322 22.95 2.25 23.07
N LEU A 323 22.27 1.11 23.06
CA LEU A 323 22.82 -0.25 23.11
C LEU A 323 21.87 -1.23 22.38
N LYS A 324 22.32 -2.48 22.19
CA LYS A 324 21.47 -3.64 21.84
C LYS A 324 20.09 -3.62 22.50
N GLY A 325 19.05 -3.90 21.73
CA GLY A 325 17.66 -3.95 22.21
C GLY A 325 17.00 -2.58 22.41
N GLY A 326 17.60 -1.47 21.96
CA GLY A 326 16.95 -0.16 21.79
C GLY A 326 16.89 0.27 20.33
N ALA A 327 16.12 1.32 20.02
CA ALA A 327 16.03 1.91 18.68
C ALA A 327 17.03 3.06 18.42
N ASN A 328 17.79 3.46 19.44
CA ASN A 328 18.84 4.47 19.31
C ASN A 328 20.02 3.96 18.46
N GLU A 329 20.83 4.87 17.92
CA GLU A 329 21.89 4.59 16.94
C GLU A 329 22.80 3.43 17.38
N GLY A 330 23.24 3.43 18.64
CA GLY A 330 24.10 2.41 19.24
C GLY A 330 23.43 1.04 19.46
N GLY A 331 22.16 0.89 19.11
CA GLY A 331 21.51 -0.42 18.98
C GLY A 331 21.43 -0.93 17.53
N ILE A 332 21.29 -0.03 16.56
CA ILE A 332 20.85 -0.35 15.18
C ILE A 332 21.89 -0.07 14.09
N ARG A 333 22.86 0.81 14.35
CA ARG A 333 23.86 1.26 13.38
C ARG A 333 25.16 0.50 13.59
N VAL A 334 25.72 -0.05 12.52
CA VAL A 334 26.80 -1.06 12.59
C VAL A 334 27.94 -0.73 11.62
N PRO A 335 29.21 -0.94 12.02
CA PRO A 335 30.35 -0.64 11.17
C PRO A 335 30.42 -1.65 10.03
N THR A 336 30.48 -1.17 8.78
CA THR A 336 30.35 -2.03 7.60
C THR A 336 31.37 -1.70 6.52
N LEU A 337 32.05 -2.74 6.01
CA LEU A 337 33.06 -2.65 4.94
C LEU A 337 32.60 -3.47 3.74
N ILE A 338 32.72 -2.91 2.54
CA ILE A 338 32.34 -3.56 1.28
C ILE A 338 33.52 -3.51 0.30
N ARG A 339 34.12 -4.66 0.02
CA ARG A 339 35.13 -4.86 -1.04
C ARG A 339 34.48 -5.65 -2.17
N ALA A 340 34.38 -5.08 -3.37
CA ALA A 340 33.74 -5.73 -4.51
C ALA A 340 34.54 -5.49 -5.82
N PRO A 341 34.47 -6.39 -6.82
CA PRO A 341 35.12 -6.19 -8.10
C PRO A 341 34.67 -4.88 -8.76
N GLY A 342 35.63 -4.02 -9.15
CA GLY A 342 35.37 -2.72 -9.76
C GLY A 342 34.98 -1.59 -8.79
N LEU A 343 34.79 -1.87 -7.49
CA LEU A 343 34.50 -0.85 -6.49
C LEU A 343 35.80 -0.21 -5.97
N ALA A 344 35.85 1.13 -5.89
CA ALA A 344 37.01 1.86 -5.42
C ALA A 344 36.95 2.07 -3.88
N PRO A 345 38.05 1.91 -3.13
CA PRO A 345 38.05 2.18 -1.69
C PRO A 345 37.69 3.63 -1.35
N GLY A 346 36.94 3.84 -0.28
CA GLY A 346 36.41 5.16 0.09
C GLY A 346 35.42 5.13 1.25
N ILE A 347 34.62 6.18 1.38
CA ILE A 347 33.53 6.28 2.35
C ILE A 347 32.22 6.50 1.57
N TYR A 348 31.18 5.73 1.92
CA TYR A 348 29.82 5.95 1.46
C TYR A 348 28.98 6.45 2.65
N ASP A 349 28.65 7.75 2.65
CA ASP A 349 28.11 8.47 3.80
C ASP A 349 26.57 8.51 3.86
N LYS A 350 25.89 7.89 2.90
CA LYS A 350 24.43 7.71 2.86
C LYS A 350 23.98 6.41 3.51
N GLN A 351 22.69 6.34 3.81
CA GLN A 351 22.07 5.25 4.56
C GLN A 351 21.90 3.99 3.70
N ILE A 352 22.29 2.84 4.25
CA ILE A 352 22.03 1.50 3.72
C ILE A 352 21.53 0.60 4.85
N SER A 353 20.86 -0.51 4.53
CA SER A 353 20.45 -1.50 5.51
C SER A 353 21.01 -2.90 5.20
N THR A 354 21.15 -3.74 6.21
CA THR A 354 21.66 -5.11 6.01
C THR A 354 20.75 -5.97 5.14
N MET A 355 19.48 -5.61 4.96
CA MET A 355 18.57 -6.28 4.00
C MET A 355 18.98 -6.04 2.53
N ASP A 356 19.69 -4.95 2.23
CA ASP A 356 20.15 -4.61 0.86
C ASP A 356 21.15 -5.63 0.31
N PHE A 357 21.90 -6.31 1.20
CA PHE A 357 22.84 -7.35 0.79
C PHE A 357 22.15 -8.54 0.10
N PHE A 358 20.87 -8.80 0.37
CA PHE A 358 20.11 -9.82 -0.36
C PHE A 358 20.04 -9.47 -1.86
N ALA A 359 19.48 -8.30 -2.18
CA ALA A 359 19.31 -7.86 -3.56
C ALA A 359 20.65 -7.61 -4.26
N THR A 360 21.61 -7.00 -3.54
CA THR A 360 22.97 -6.75 -4.04
C THR A 360 23.71 -8.04 -4.43
N PHE A 361 23.62 -9.10 -3.61
CA PHE A 361 24.29 -10.37 -3.90
C PHE A 361 23.60 -11.16 -5.02
N VAL A 362 22.27 -11.12 -5.10
CA VAL A 362 21.51 -11.72 -6.22
C VAL A 362 21.80 -11.00 -7.54
N ALA A 363 21.88 -9.67 -7.54
CA ALA A 363 22.27 -8.88 -8.72
C ALA A 363 23.72 -9.19 -9.16
N ALA A 364 24.66 -9.32 -8.21
CA ALA A 364 26.03 -9.73 -8.48
C ALA A 364 26.13 -11.16 -9.08
N ALA A 365 25.25 -12.06 -8.65
CA ALA A 365 25.07 -13.40 -9.22
C ALA A 365 24.42 -13.41 -10.62
N GLN A 366 24.02 -12.26 -11.15
CA GLN A 366 23.30 -12.06 -12.42
C GLN A 366 21.89 -12.67 -12.41
N GLY A 367 21.24 -12.66 -11.23
CA GLY A 367 19.84 -13.02 -11.04
C GLY A 367 18.95 -11.81 -10.72
N GLU A 368 17.64 -12.02 -10.81
CA GLU A 368 16.60 -11.04 -10.44
C GLU A 368 16.05 -11.40 -9.04
N PRO A 369 16.10 -10.51 -8.02
CA PRO A 369 15.61 -10.81 -6.67
C PRO A 369 14.13 -11.20 -6.61
N ILE A 370 13.79 -12.24 -5.84
CA ILE A 370 12.39 -12.72 -5.72
C ILE A 370 11.62 -11.80 -4.77
N ALA A 371 10.64 -11.06 -5.32
CA ALA A 371 9.77 -10.18 -4.56
C ALA A 371 8.70 -10.95 -3.75
N PRO A 372 8.15 -10.39 -2.65
CA PRO A 372 8.39 -9.03 -2.13
C PRO A 372 9.73 -8.89 -1.40
N LEU A 373 10.38 -7.74 -1.56
CA LEU A 373 11.63 -7.37 -0.89
C LEU A 373 11.53 -5.93 -0.38
N ASP A 374 12.27 -5.62 0.69
CA ASP A 374 12.46 -4.25 1.17
C ASP A 374 13.87 -3.72 0.86
N GLY A 375 14.87 -4.61 0.71
CA GLY A 375 16.23 -4.26 0.36
C GLY A 375 16.48 -4.06 -1.15
N VAL A 376 17.43 -3.18 -1.48
CA VAL A 376 17.78 -2.78 -2.86
C VAL A 376 19.21 -3.18 -3.24
N ASP A 377 19.52 -3.24 -4.55
CA ASP A 377 20.92 -3.40 -5.00
C ASP A 377 21.71 -2.11 -4.72
N LEU A 378 22.79 -2.24 -3.95
CA LEU A 378 23.67 -1.12 -3.59
C LEU A 378 24.68 -0.76 -4.69
N MET A 379 24.98 -1.66 -5.64
CA MET A 379 26.07 -1.42 -6.60
C MET A 379 25.91 -0.15 -7.45
N PRO A 380 24.71 0.25 -7.94
CA PRO A 380 24.51 1.52 -8.62
C PRO A 380 24.90 2.73 -7.76
N TYR A 381 24.56 2.72 -6.47
CA TYR A 381 24.86 3.81 -5.54
C TYR A 381 26.32 3.82 -5.11
N LEU A 382 26.89 2.65 -4.77
CA LEU A 382 28.28 2.51 -4.34
C LEU A 382 29.29 2.86 -5.44
N THR A 383 28.91 2.65 -6.72
CA THR A 383 29.72 3.07 -7.88
C THR A 383 29.47 4.52 -8.32
N GLY A 384 28.50 5.22 -7.72
CA GLY A 384 28.10 6.58 -8.09
C GLY A 384 27.36 6.69 -9.43
N ALA A 385 26.88 5.57 -9.97
CA ALA A 385 26.02 5.53 -11.16
C ALA A 385 24.62 6.07 -10.84
N ASP A 386 24.10 5.77 -9.63
CA ASP A 386 23.00 6.49 -9.01
C ASP A 386 23.53 7.44 -7.93
N ASN A 387 22.91 8.61 -7.80
CA ASN A 387 23.25 9.65 -6.84
C ASN A 387 22.08 10.00 -5.90
N GLY A 388 20.97 9.27 -5.94
CA GLY A 388 19.88 9.29 -4.95
C GLY A 388 20.26 8.62 -3.63
N VAL A 389 19.25 8.31 -2.80
CA VAL A 389 19.39 7.50 -1.59
C VAL A 389 18.80 6.10 -1.82
N PRO A 390 19.40 5.02 -1.30
CA PRO A 390 18.86 3.66 -1.42
C PRO A 390 17.48 3.51 -0.75
N HIS A 391 17.28 4.22 0.36
CA HIS A 391 16.03 4.26 1.13
C HIS A 391 15.68 5.71 1.44
N GLN A 392 14.40 6.07 1.30
CA GLN A 392 13.87 7.32 1.87
C GLN A 392 13.62 7.14 3.38
N TYR A 393 12.96 6.05 3.76
CA TYR A 393 12.64 5.75 5.15
C TYR A 393 13.26 4.44 5.60
N LEU A 394 13.92 4.45 6.76
CA LEU A 394 14.33 3.24 7.48
C LEU A 394 13.57 3.11 8.79
N PHE A 395 13.02 1.92 9.02
CA PHE A 395 12.19 1.61 10.18
C PHE A 395 12.90 0.68 11.18
N GLN A 396 12.54 0.80 12.45
CA GLN A 396 12.90 -0.11 13.52
C GLN A 396 11.65 -0.37 14.34
N HIS A 397 11.35 -1.64 14.62
CA HIS A 397 10.15 -1.98 15.36
C HIS A 397 10.30 -3.28 16.13
N ASN A 398 9.98 -3.23 17.42
CA ASN A 398 9.68 -4.39 18.24
C ASN A 398 8.47 -4.05 19.12
N ARG A 399 7.33 -4.69 18.85
CA ARG A 399 6.02 -4.37 19.46
C ARG A 399 6.00 -4.35 20.99
N GLU A 400 6.86 -5.08 21.71
CA GLU A 400 6.90 -5.02 23.18
C GLU A 400 7.93 -4.01 23.72
N VAL A 401 8.87 -3.51 22.90
CA VAL A 401 10.04 -2.74 23.38
C VAL A 401 10.17 -1.35 22.77
N PHE A 402 10.24 -1.17 21.45
CA PHE A 402 10.60 0.11 20.82
C PHE A 402 10.05 0.29 19.40
N SER A 403 10.01 1.54 18.93
CA SER A 403 9.86 1.89 17.51
C SER A 403 10.78 3.04 17.10
N ALA A 404 11.18 3.11 15.84
CA ALA A 404 11.76 4.29 15.20
C ALA A 404 11.44 4.36 13.70
N ALA A 405 11.44 5.58 13.16
CA ALA A 405 11.44 5.88 11.73
C ALA A 405 12.48 6.97 11.45
N GLN A 406 13.20 6.83 10.34
CA GLN A 406 14.36 7.66 10.01
C GLN A 406 14.33 8.07 8.55
N ASP A 407 14.53 9.36 8.27
CA ASP A 407 14.62 9.99 6.94
C ASP A 407 15.87 10.87 6.92
N GLU A 408 16.92 10.39 6.26
CA GLU A 408 18.26 10.97 6.29
C GLU A 408 18.69 11.38 7.72
N GLU A 409 18.92 12.68 7.96
CA GLU A 409 19.33 13.21 9.26
C GLU A 409 18.21 13.20 10.32
N TRP A 410 16.94 13.05 9.96
CA TRP A 410 15.82 13.11 10.89
C TRP A 410 15.46 11.72 11.41
N LYS A 411 15.45 11.57 12.74
CA LYS A 411 15.16 10.30 13.39
C LYS A 411 14.11 10.46 14.47
N LEU A 412 12.95 9.84 14.27
CA LEU A 412 11.88 9.76 15.25
C LEU A 412 12.04 8.47 16.06
N VAL A 413 12.14 8.57 17.39
CA VAL A 413 12.44 7.44 18.28
C VAL A 413 11.43 7.33 19.42
N LYS A 414 10.91 6.11 19.62
CA LYS A 414 10.11 5.69 20.76
C LYS A 414 10.92 4.68 21.57
N ALA A 415 11.79 5.21 22.45
CA ALA A 415 12.81 4.44 23.19
C ALA A 415 12.24 3.37 24.15
N ARG A 416 10.95 3.48 24.49
CA ARG A 416 10.11 2.40 25.02
C ARG A 416 8.74 2.49 24.37
N ALA A 417 8.04 1.37 24.16
CA ALA A 417 6.69 1.35 23.59
C ALA A 417 5.66 2.26 24.34
N GLN A 418 5.93 2.60 25.61
CA GLN A 418 5.11 3.48 26.45
C GLN A 418 5.57 4.95 26.48
N SER A 419 6.68 5.29 25.80
CA SER A 419 7.19 6.65 25.72
C SER A 419 6.47 7.45 24.63
N PRO A 420 6.35 8.78 24.77
CA PRO A 420 6.05 9.65 23.63
C PRO A 420 7.14 9.52 22.56
N TRP A 421 6.82 9.89 21.32
CA TRP A 421 7.84 10.02 20.29
C TRP A 421 8.78 11.18 20.58
N GLN A 422 10.08 10.96 20.37
CA GLN A 422 11.12 11.99 20.44
C GLN A 422 11.70 12.18 19.05
N LEU A 423 11.94 13.43 18.63
CA LEU A 423 12.53 13.72 17.32
C LEU A 423 13.96 14.19 17.50
N HIS A 424 14.89 13.55 16.82
CA HIS A 424 16.31 13.88 16.83
C HIS A 424 16.77 14.29 15.42
N ARG A 425 17.86 15.07 15.37
CA ARG A 425 18.59 15.34 14.14
C ARG A 425 20.02 14.85 14.31
N LEU A 426 20.39 13.85 13.51
CA LEU A 426 21.67 13.18 13.56
C LEU A 426 22.77 14.02 12.89
N ASN A 427 23.96 13.97 13.47
CA ASN A 427 25.19 14.36 12.81
C ASN A 427 25.73 13.18 11.95
N PRO A 428 26.63 13.41 10.98
CA PRO A 428 27.19 12.33 10.16
C PRO A 428 27.89 11.22 10.96
N ASP A 429 28.46 11.54 12.13
CA ASP A 429 29.07 10.58 13.05
C ASP A 429 28.06 9.74 13.86
N GLY A 430 26.76 10.06 13.77
CA GLY A 430 25.67 9.41 14.49
C GLY A 430 25.44 9.91 15.92
N SER A 431 26.03 11.05 16.30
CA SER A 431 25.59 11.81 17.48
C SER A 431 24.31 12.62 17.21
N GLY A 432 23.65 13.13 18.25
CA GLY A 432 22.47 14.04 18.13
C GLY A 432 21.17 13.53 18.78
N GLU A 433 21.14 12.29 19.28
CA GLU A 433 20.00 11.73 20.02
C GLU A 433 19.91 12.22 21.50
N ASP A 434 20.67 13.25 21.88
CA ASP A 434 20.68 13.85 23.22
C ASP A 434 19.72 15.05 23.36
N VAL A 435 19.21 15.59 22.25
CA VAL A 435 18.26 16.71 22.22
C VAL A 435 16.97 16.30 21.50
N ASP A 436 15.84 16.51 22.15
CA ASP A 436 14.50 16.32 21.57
C ASP A 436 14.02 17.60 20.88
N LEU A 437 13.66 17.47 19.60
CA LEU A 437 13.24 18.53 18.69
C LEU A 437 11.75 18.42 18.32
N SER A 438 11.01 17.47 18.88
CA SER A 438 9.59 17.18 18.55
C SER A 438 8.71 18.45 18.61
N ALA A 439 8.80 19.20 19.70
CA ALA A 439 8.08 20.45 19.92
C ALA A 439 8.55 21.62 19.02
N GLN A 440 9.65 21.49 18.27
CA GLN A 440 10.16 22.49 17.34
C GLN A 440 9.78 22.18 15.88
N TYR A 441 9.58 20.90 15.53
CA TYR A 441 9.25 20.45 14.17
C TYR A 441 8.05 19.48 14.17
N PRO A 442 6.87 19.88 14.67
CA PRO A 442 5.71 19.00 14.80
C PRO A 442 5.21 18.44 13.46
N GLU A 443 5.41 19.15 12.35
CA GLU A 443 5.09 18.65 11.01
C GLU A 443 5.98 17.46 10.61
N LYS A 444 7.27 17.49 10.97
CA LYS A 444 8.21 16.37 10.73
C LYS A 444 7.96 15.18 11.65
N VAL A 445 7.46 15.43 12.87
CA VAL A 445 6.90 14.37 13.73
C VAL A 445 5.71 13.71 13.03
N ALA A 446 4.71 14.49 12.61
CA ALA A 446 3.51 13.95 11.98
C ALA A 446 3.81 13.20 10.66
N GLU A 447 4.78 13.67 9.88
CA GLU A 447 5.29 12.99 8.68
C GLU A 447 5.94 11.64 9.02
N LEU A 448 6.90 11.60 9.94
CA LEU A 448 7.60 10.36 10.32
C LEU A 448 6.70 9.37 11.07
N VAL A 449 5.69 9.83 11.82
CA VAL A 449 4.67 8.91 12.37
C VAL A 449 3.78 8.34 11.26
N ARG A 450 3.34 9.14 10.28
CA ARG A 450 2.57 8.59 9.13
C ARG A 450 3.39 7.56 8.35
N ALA A 451 4.67 7.83 8.09
CA ALA A 451 5.58 6.87 7.47
C ALA A 451 5.74 5.59 8.32
N PHE A 452 5.90 5.73 9.64
CA PHE A 452 5.98 4.59 10.56
C PHE A 452 4.69 3.75 10.56
N VAL A 453 3.52 4.38 10.61
CA VAL A 453 2.23 3.67 10.59
C VAL A 453 1.99 3.00 9.22
N ALA A 454 2.37 3.67 8.12
CA ALA A 454 2.33 3.09 6.77
C ALA A 454 3.23 1.86 6.60
N PHE A 455 4.31 1.75 7.38
CA PHE A 455 5.09 0.52 7.53
C PHE A 455 4.36 -0.50 8.45
N GLU A 456 3.90 -0.07 9.62
CA GLU A 456 3.34 -0.93 10.67
C GLU A 456 2.08 -1.70 10.23
N VAL A 457 1.21 -1.08 9.42
CA VAL A 457 0.03 -1.76 8.80
C VAL A 457 0.40 -2.86 7.82
N GLN A 458 1.65 -2.88 7.32
CA GLN A 458 2.15 -3.96 6.47
C GLN A 458 2.91 -5.05 7.27
N THR A 459 2.84 -5.01 8.61
CA THR A 459 3.49 -6.00 9.49
C THR A 459 2.53 -7.05 10.03
N GLU A 460 3.04 -8.27 10.20
CA GLU A 460 2.33 -9.34 10.87
C GLU A 460 2.45 -9.27 12.40
N LYS A 461 1.55 -10.00 13.07
CA LYS A 461 1.58 -10.24 14.52
C LYS A 461 2.84 -11.05 14.89
N GLY A 462 3.41 -10.82 16.07
CA GLY A 462 4.53 -11.61 16.58
C GLY A 462 4.16 -13.09 16.78
N THR A 463 4.71 -13.96 15.94
CA THR A 463 4.51 -15.42 16.00
C THR A 463 5.51 -16.09 16.97
N ASN A 464 6.76 -15.63 16.94
CA ASN A 464 7.84 -16.13 17.78
C ASN A 464 7.84 -15.55 19.21
N THR A 465 8.68 -16.10 20.09
CA THR A 465 8.49 -15.93 21.54
C THR A 465 8.86 -14.57 22.11
N ARG A 466 7.82 -13.80 22.45
CA ARG A 466 7.62 -13.44 23.88
C ARG A 466 6.24 -13.08 24.42
N PRO A 467 5.10 -13.26 23.72
CA PRO A 467 3.84 -12.58 24.05
C PRO A 467 3.34 -12.89 25.48
N ARG A 468 3.67 -12.00 26.41
CA ARG A 468 3.07 -11.94 27.76
C ARG A 468 1.86 -11.01 27.82
N TYR A 469 1.63 -10.27 26.74
CA TYR A 469 0.72 -9.13 26.69
C TYR A 469 -0.26 -9.15 25.51
N TYR A 470 -0.49 -10.30 24.85
CA TYR A 470 -1.71 -10.46 24.03
C TYR A 470 -2.93 -10.39 24.94
N HIS A 471 -3.59 -9.22 24.95
CA HIS A 471 -4.70 -8.94 25.85
C HIS A 471 -6.00 -9.54 25.30
N PRO A 472 -6.70 -10.43 26.03
CA PRO A 472 -7.93 -11.09 25.55
C PRO A 472 -9.17 -10.21 25.72
N GLY A 473 -9.03 -8.90 25.50
CA GLY A 473 -10.04 -7.90 25.83
C GLY A 473 -9.77 -6.58 25.13
N ASN A 474 -10.39 -6.43 23.96
CA ASN A 474 -10.59 -5.17 23.26
C ASN A 474 -12.10 -4.91 23.31
N THR A 475 -12.52 -3.85 24.00
CA THR A 475 -13.92 -3.67 24.40
C THR A 475 -14.45 -2.29 24.02
N PHE A 476 -15.30 -2.23 22.99
CA PHE A 476 -16.37 -1.24 22.94
C PHE A 476 -17.19 -1.34 24.22
N ILE A 477 -17.41 -0.25 24.93
CA ILE A 477 -18.29 -0.26 26.10
C ILE A 477 -19.73 -0.11 25.59
N PHE A 478 -20.52 -1.18 25.70
CA PHE A 478 -21.95 -1.13 25.40
C PHE A 478 -22.68 -0.25 26.43
N ARG A 479 -23.28 0.84 25.96
CA ARG A 479 -24.04 1.79 26.80
C ARG A 479 -25.54 1.66 26.55
N ASP A 480 -26.24 1.04 27.49
CA ASP A 480 -27.68 1.29 27.75
C ASP A 480 -27.82 2.62 28.54
N ASP A 481 -27.63 2.60 29.86
CA ASP A 481 -28.11 3.70 30.72
C ASP A 481 -27.31 4.00 32.01
N GLN A 482 -26.22 3.26 32.34
CA GLN A 482 -25.60 3.34 33.69
C GLN A 482 -24.30 4.17 33.81
N PRO A 483 -24.09 4.83 34.97
CA PRO A 483 -22.78 4.87 35.63
C PRO A 483 -22.51 3.49 36.29
N TYR A 484 -21.74 2.65 35.60
CA TYR A 484 -21.57 1.21 35.87
C TYR A 484 -21.06 0.82 37.25
N THR A 485 -21.48 -0.37 37.71
CA THR A 485 -20.50 -1.36 38.21
C THR A 485 -20.73 -2.75 37.58
N ASN A 486 -19.67 -3.26 36.92
CA ASN A 486 -19.42 -4.67 36.60
C ASN A 486 -20.38 -5.40 35.61
N ILE A 487 -20.04 -5.40 34.32
CA ILE A 487 -20.54 -6.37 33.31
C ILE A 487 -19.40 -7.33 32.95
N GLY A 488 -19.65 -8.63 33.00
CA GLY A 488 -18.70 -9.66 32.56
C GLY A 488 -18.70 -9.80 31.04
N TRP A 489 -17.53 -9.70 30.41
CA TRP A 489 -17.35 -9.74 28.94
C TRP A 489 -17.43 -11.16 28.38
N SER A 490 -18.63 -11.74 28.43
CA SER A 490 -18.97 -13.03 27.80
C SER A 490 -20.41 -13.06 27.30
N ASN A 491 -20.88 -11.95 26.70
CA ASN A 491 -22.17 -11.92 26.01
C ASN A 491 -21.99 -12.47 24.58
N PRO A 492 -22.62 -13.60 24.20
CA PRO A 492 -22.54 -14.11 22.82
C PRO A 492 -23.22 -13.17 21.82
N ASP A 493 -24.14 -12.31 22.29
CA ASP A 493 -24.98 -11.43 21.48
C ASP A 493 -24.40 -10.00 21.36
N GLY A 494 -23.07 -9.87 21.22
CA GLY A 494 -22.39 -8.55 21.22
C GLY A 494 -21.44 -8.33 20.05
N TRP A 495 -20.28 -8.97 20.11
CA TRP A 495 -19.25 -8.98 19.07
C TRP A 495 -18.58 -10.36 19.07
N ILE A 496 -18.42 -10.96 17.90
CA ILE A 496 -17.69 -12.23 17.71
C ILE A 496 -16.85 -12.16 16.44
N ASN A 497 -15.77 -12.94 16.39
CA ASN A 497 -14.98 -13.12 15.17
C ASN A 497 -15.71 -14.05 14.17
N GLU A 498 -15.14 -14.30 13.00
CA GLU A 498 -15.73 -15.21 12.00
C GLU A 498 -15.86 -16.66 12.48
N ALA A 499 -15.10 -17.08 13.49
CA ALA A 499 -15.20 -18.40 14.10
C ALA A 499 -16.35 -18.52 15.13
N GLY A 500 -16.96 -17.40 15.54
CA GLY A 500 -18.01 -17.36 16.56
C GLY A 500 -17.51 -17.30 18.00
N ASP A 501 -16.20 -17.15 18.22
CA ASP A 501 -15.61 -17.06 19.55
C ASP A 501 -15.73 -15.63 20.13
N PRO A 502 -15.94 -15.49 21.46
CA PRO A 502 -15.68 -14.25 22.18
C PRO A 502 -14.22 -13.79 21.96
N THR A 503 -13.97 -12.49 22.07
CA THR A 503 -12.78 -11.79 21.54
C THR A 503 -11.43 -12.03 22.25
N GLY A 504 -11.16 -13.25 22.72
CA GLY A 504 -9.87 -13.71 23.20
C GLY A 504 -9.04 -14.34 22.08
N VAL A 505 -8.19 -13.56 21.42
CA VAL A 505 -7.27 -14.06 20.37
C VAL A 505 -6.29 -15.08 20.96
N GLY A 506 -6.33 -16.31 20.46
CA GLY A 506 -5.40 -17.37 20.86
C GLY A 506 -4.03 -17.23 20.21
N ARG A 507 -2.99 -17.79 20.86
CA ARG A 507 -1.58 -17.78 20.37
C ARG A 507 -1.39 -18.35 18.96
N ASN A 508 -2.36 -19.13 18.47
CA ASN A 508 -2.31 -19.80 17.17
C ASN A 508 -3.31 -19.18 16.15
N ASP A 509 -3.85 -17.98 16.41
CA ASP A 509 -4.67 -17.24 15.44
C ASP A 509 -3.78 -16.69 14.31
N SER A 510 -3.61 -17.50 13.26
CA SER A 510 -2.85 -17.16 12.06
C SER A 510 -3.58 -16.20 11.12
N THR A 511 -4.72 -15.59 11.51
CA THR A 511 -5.40 -14.63 10.63
C THR A 511 -4.66 -13.29 10.63
N SER A 512 -4.08 -12.88 9.50
CA SER A 512 -3.73 -11.46 9.30
C SER A 512 -5.00 -10.58 9.22
N ARG A 513 -6.12 -11.22 8.82
CA ARG A 513 -7.46 -10.61 8.69
C ARG A 513 -7.98 -10.10 10.02
N PHE A 514 -8.40 -8.83 10.09
CA PHE A 514 -9.27 -8.33 11.15
C PHE A 514 -10.67 -8.07 10.62
N VAL A 515 -11.58 -9.00 10.90
CA VAL A 515 -13.03 -8.77 10.78
C VAL A 515 -13.57 -8.45 12.18
N ALA A 516 -14.14 -7.25 12.34
CA ALA A 516 -14.89 -6.82 13.51
C ALA A 516 -16.39 -6.89 13.18
N VAL A 517 -17.11 -7.91 13.69
CA VAL A 517 -18.53 -8.10 13.39
C VAL A 517 -19.40 -7.51 14.50
N PHE A 518 -20.10 -6.41 14.20
CA PHE A 518 -21.05 -5.80 15.11
C PHE A 518 -22.43 -6.45 14.95
N ARG A 519 -23.03 -6.90 16.07
CA ARG A 519 -24.37 -7.50 16.10
C ARG A 519 -25.18 -6.95 17.30
N PRO A 520 -25.73 -5.73 17.20
CA PRO A 520 -26.70 -5.22 18.18
C PRO A 520 -27.95 -6.11 18.20
N ASN A 521 -28.67 -6.12 19.32
CA ASN A 521 -29.91 -6.88 19.48
C ASN A 521 -31.13 -5.98 19.19
N GLU A 522 -32.09 -6.51 18.43
CA GLU A 522 -33.22 -5.78 17.85
C GLU A 522 -34.12 -5.02 18.85
N THR A 523 -34.06 -5.35 20.15
CA THR A 523 -35.01 -4.84 21.14
C THR A 523 -34.65 -3.46 21.71
N LYS A 524 -33.45 -2.92 21.43
CA LYS A 524 -32.94 -1.67 22.03
C LYS A 524 -32.17 -0.79 21.04
N ASP A 525 -31.89 0.42 21.49
CA ASP A 525 -30.92 1.31 20.86
C ASP A 525 -29.51 1.01 21.40
N TYR A 526 -28.50 1.08 20.54
CA TYR A 526 -27.12 0.68 20.86
C TYR A 526 -26.17 1.85 20.66
N VAL A 527 -25.43 2.23 21.71
CA VAL A 527 -24.28 3.11 21.57
C VAL A 527 -23.03 2.36 22.01
N ALA A 528 -22.18 2.04 21.02
CA ALA A 528 -20.88 1.42 21.21
C ALA A 528 -19.80 2.51 21.26
N VAL A 529 -19.31 2.84 22.46
CA VAL A 529 -18.23 3.82 22.65
C VAL A 529 -16.93 3.08 22.94
N GLY A 530 -15.87 3.26 22.14
CA GLY A 530 -14.65 2.47 22.36
C GLY A 530 -13.40 2.89 21.59
N ARG A 531 -12.28 2.24 21.96
CA ARG A 531 -11.03 2.21 21.21
C ARG A 531 -10.93 0.84 20.52
N THR A 532 -10.79 0.83 19.20
CA THR A 532 -10.89 -0.35 18.31
C THR A 532 -9.59 -1.15 18.20
N THR A 533 -8.85 -1.30 19.31
CA THR A 533 -7.54 -1.95 19.31
C THR A 533 -7.60 -3.41 18.83
N ARG A 534 -6.73 -3.75 17.87
CA ARG A 534 -6.28 -5.13 17.58
C ARG A 534 -4.86 -5.21 17.01
N ALA A 535 -4.34 -4.14 16.39
CA ALA A 535 -2.92 -4.04 16.03
C ALA A 535 -2.04 -4.11 17.31
N ALA A 536 -2.41 -3.29 18.30
CA ALA A 536 -1.75 -3.22 19.60
C ALA A 536 -1.74 -4.56 20.36
N SER A 537 -0.59 -5.24 20.39
CA SER A 537 -0.30 -6.36 21.32
C SER A 537 0.05 -5.83 22.72
N HIS A 538 -0.74 -4.88 23.20
CA HIS A 538 -0.45 -4.02 24.34
C HIS A 538 -1.50 -4.18 25.45
N SER A 539 -1.16 -3.73 26.66
CA SER A 539 -2.10 -3.77 27.79
C SER A 539 -3.09 -2.59 27.76
N PRO A 540 -4.24 -2.69 28.44
CA PRO A 540 -5.18 -1.58 28.55
C PRO A 540 -4.57 -0.29 29.11
N GLU A 541 -3.51 -0.38 29.93
CA GLU A 541 -2.78 0.79 30.43
C GLU A 541 -1.97 1.50 29.34
N THR A 542 -1.40 0.75 28.38
CA THR A 542 -0.77 1.31 27.17
C THR A 542 -1.81 2.00 26.30
N VAL A 543 -2.91 1.29 26.02
CA VAL A 543 -4.02 1.82 25.22
C VAL A 543 -4.67 3.02 25.91
N ALA A 544 -4.67 3.07 27.25
CA ALA A 544 -5.17 4.21 28.03
C ALA A 544 -4.24 5.43 27.96
N ALA A 545 -2.91 5.24 27.95
CA ALA A 545 -1.96 6.32 27.70
C ALA A 545 -2.15 6.95 26.30
N GLY A 546 -2.62 6.14 25.33
CA GLY A 546 -2.95 6.57 23.97
C GLY A 546 -1.72 6.80 23.10
N HIS A 547 -1.96 7.25 21.87
CA HIS A 547 -0.93 7.74 20.96
C HIS A 547 -0.94 9.29 20.98
N PRO A 548 -0.17 9.95 21.89
CA PRO A 548 -0.29 11.39 22.11
C PRO A 548 0.09 12.24 20.89
N ASP A 549 0.78 11.65 19.92
CA ASP A 549 1.45 12.34 18.82
C ASP A 549 0.70 12.21 17.47
N LEU A 550 -0.51 11.64 17.47
CA LEU A 550 -1.48 11.70 16.36
C LEU A 550 -2.89 12.00 16.91
N PRO A 551 -3.31 13.28 17.01
CA PRO A 551 -4.62 13.63 17.52
C PRO A 551 -5.75 13.07 16.64
N GLY A 552 -6.41 12.00 17.11
CA GLY A 552 -7.54 11.34 16.45
C GLY A 552 -7.30 9.86 16.09
N LEU A 553 -6.03 9.44 15.93
CA LEU A 553 -5.67 8.10 15.49
C LEU A 553 -4.67 7.46 16.47
N ASP A 554 -5.17 6.60 17.39
CA ASP A 554 -4.31 5.62 18.04
C ASP A 554 -4.12 4.38 17.13
N GLU A 555 -3.35 3.39 17.59
CA GLU A 555 -2.88 2.22 16.81
C GLU A 555 -4.00 1.21 16.48
N PHE A 556 -4.79 1.45 15.42
CA PHE A 556 -5.77 0.48 14.92
C PHE A 556 -5.88 0.43 13.39
N MET A 557 -5.22 -0.58 12.82
CA MET A 557 -5.58 -1.16 11.52
C MET A 557 -6.89 -1.94 11.63
N LEU A 558 -7.80 -1.76 10.66
CA LEU A 558 -9.04 -2.52 10.52
C LEU A 558 -9.24 -2.96 9.06
N ASN A 559 -9.47 -4.27 8.85
CA ASN A 559 -9.60 -4.83 7.51
C ASN A 559 -11.08 -4.94 7.12
N GLU A 560 -11.96 -5.35 8.03
CA GLU A 560 -13.40 -5.34 7.81
C GLU A 560 -14.20 -4.93 9.06
N LEU A 561 -15.09 -3.94 8.92
CA LEU A 561 -16.16 -3.66 9.88
C LEU A 561 -17.47 -4.23 9.33
N ARG A 562 -17.94 -5.36 9.86
CA ARG A 562 -19.14 -6.04 9.35
C ARG A 562 -20.35 -5.71 10.22
N LEU A 563 -21.22 -4.85 9.72
CA LEU A 563 -22.49 -4.45 10.34
C LEU A 563 -23.54 -5.52 10.00
N ALA A 564 -23.94 -6.34 10.97
CA ALA A 564 -24.72 -7.55 10.72
C ALA A 564 -25.85 -7.76 11.74
N GLY A 565 -26.95 -8.34 11.29
CA GLY A 565 -28.09 -8.69 12.15
C GLY A 565 -29.35 -8.94 11.34
N SER A 566 -30.40 -9.39 12.03
CA SER A 566 -31.75 -9.51 11.49
C SER A 566 -32.67 -8.80 12.47
N PHE A 567 -33.49 -7.89 11.98
CA PHE A 567 -34.28 -6.99 12.80
C PHE A 567 -35.76 -7.08 12.44
N ALA A 568 -36.63 -7.32 13.43
CA ALA A 568 -38.07 -7.32 13.24
C ALA A 568 -38.79 -6.69 14.44
N GLY A 569 -39.36 -5.50 14.25
CA GLY A 569 -40.07 -4.75 15.31
C GLY A 569 -41.13 -3.78 14.82
N ASP A 570 -41.70 -3.02 15.75
CA ASP A 570 -42.70 -1.96 15.52
C ASP A 570 -42.25 -0.59 16.10
N VAL A 571 -40.96 -0.46 16.42
CA VAL A 571 -40.32 0.72 17.02
C VAL A 571 -39.02 1.00 16.28
N ASN A 572 -38.80 2.24 15.82
CA ASN A 572 -37.53 2.65 15.21
C ASN A 572 -36.36 2.50 16.20
N ARG A 573 -35.22 2.01 15.71
CA ARG A 573 -34.02 1.74 16.51
C ARG A 573 -32.75 2.19 15.80
N SER A 574 -31.69 2.47 16.56
CA SER A 574 -30.36 2.69 15.99
C SER A 574 -29.23 1.96 16.72
N ALA A 575 -28.14 1.74 15.98
CA ALA A 575 -26.88 1.22 16.49
C ALA A 575 -25.71 2.11 16.04
N THR A 576 -25.29 2.99 16.94
CA THR A 576 -24.23 3.97 16.74
C THR A 576 -22.88 3.42 17.22
N LEU A 577 -21.86 3.52 16.37
CA LEU A 577 -20.46 3.23 16.72
C LEU A 577 -19.69 4.55 16.77
N GLN A 578 -19.04 4.85 17.89
CA GLN A 578 -18.29 6.09 18.07
C GLN A 578 -17.00 5.91 18.86
N GLY A 579 -15.97 6.68 18.50
CA GLY A 579 -14.65 6.59 19.13
C GLY A 579 -13.60 7.39 18.36
N ASN A 580 -12.38 6.86 18.35
CA ASN A 580 -11.26 7.41 17.56
C ASN A 580 -11.36 6.96 16.08
N ALA A 581 -10.56 7.55 15.20
CA ALA A 581 -10.51 7.20 13.78
C ALA A 581 -10.12 5.72 13.53
N LEU A 582 -10.55 5.16 12.40
CA LEU A 582 -10.28 3.79 11.97
C LEU A 582 -9.39 3.79 10.74
N LEU A 583 -8.18 3.22 10.83
CA LEU A 583 -7.29 3.08 9.69
C LEU A 583 -7.66 1.84 8.87
N PHE A 584 -8.33 2.05 7.75
CA PHE A 584 -8.75 0.95 6.87
C PHE A 584 -7.62 0.51 5.95
N ALA A 585 -7.24 -0.76 6.07
CA ALA A 585 -6.14 -1.35 5.29
C ALA A 585 -6.42 -2.80 4.89
N ASN A 586 -5.87 -3.19 3.74
CA ASN A 586 -5.94 -4.56 3.25
C ASN A 586 -5.22 -5.54 4.19
N SER A 587 -5.67 -6.79 4.19
CA SER A 587 -4.95 -7.87 4.85
C SER A 587 -3.68 -8.23 4.09
N PRO A 588 -2.57 -8.56 4.77
CA PRO A 588 -1.45 -9.30 4.18
C PRO A 588 -1.90 -10.54 3.37
N ASP A 589 -2.89 -11.31 3.86
CA ASP A 589 -3.47 -12.47 3.17
C ASP A 589 -4.48 -12.14 2.04
N GLY A 590 -4.54 -10.89 1.56
CA GLY A 590 -5.22 -10.50 0.32
C GLY A 590 -6.61 -9.84 0.37
N PRO A 591 -7.46 -9.93 1.43
CA PRO A 591 -8.69 -9.15 1.48
C PRO A 591 -8.48 -7.64 1.43
N VAL A 592 -9.33 -6.99 0.64
CA VAL A 592 -9.50 -5.54 0.61
C VAL A 592 -10.08 -4.99 1.91
N ALA A 593 -9.82 -3.72 2.20
CA ALA A 593 -10.45 -3.00 3.30
C ALA A 593 -11.97 -2.83 3.03
N LYS A 594 -12.83 -3.16 4.00
CA LYS A 594 -14.29 -3.28 3.77
C LYS A 594 -15.17 -2.80 4.93
N ILE A 595 -16.29 -2.14 4.64
CA ILE A 595 -17.46 -2.12 5.53
C ILE A 595 -18.49 -3.13 4.97
N GLY A 596 -18.85 -4.12 5.78
CA GLY A 596 -19.85 -5.14 5.45
C GLY A 596 -21.25 -4.67 5.81
N LEU A 597 -22.14 -4.70 4.82
CA LEU A 597 -23.51 -4.20 4.89
C LEU A 597 -24.47 -5.40 4.95
N ASP A 598 -24.32 -6.21 5.99
CA ASP A 598 -24.87 -7.58 6.08
C ASP A 598 -26.14 -7.66 6.95
N ALA A 599 -26.69 -6.51 7.37
CA ALA A 599 -27.83 -6.39 8.27
C ALA A 599 -29.17 -6.23 7.53
N THR A 600 -30.19 -7.00 7.91
CA THR A 600 -31.52 -6.96 7.27
C THR A 600 -32.61 -6.52 8.25
N ASP A 601 -33.43 -5.56 7.82
CA ASP A 601 -34.74 -5.26 8.41
C ASP A 601 -35.84 -6.00 7.63
N ASP A 602 -36.68 -6.74 8.34
CA ASP A 602 -37.87 -7.45 7.84
C ASP A 602 -39.18 -6.77 8.30
N SER A 603 -39.10 -5.63 9.00
CA SER A 603 -40.26 -4.96 9.56
C SER A 603 -41.06 -4.14 8.53
N ALA A 604 -42.32 -3.83 8.87
CA ALA A 604 -43.31 -3.26 7.95
C ALA A 604 -43.77 -1.83 8.32
N SER A 605 -43.21 -1.27 9.40
CA SER A 605 -43.66 0.02 9.95
C SER A 605 -42.65 0.71 10.88
N ALA A 606 -41.40 0.24 10.88
CA ALA A 606 -40.31 0.79 11.67
C ALA A 606 -39.00 0.65 10.88
N ASP A 607 -37.97 1.40 11.28
CA ASP A 607 -36.64 1.31 10.68
C ASP A 607 -35.58 1.03 11.76
N PHE A 608 -34.74 0.03 11.55
CA PHE A 608 -33.43 -0.10 12.19
C PHE A 608 -32.36 0.65 11.37
N ALA A 609 -31.47 1.36 12.05
CA ALA A 609 -30.36 2.09 11.42
C ALA A 609 -29.00 1.81 12.07
N TYR A 610 -27.94 1.74 11.28
CA TYR A 610 -26.55 1.85 11.75
C TYR A 610 -25.99 3.23 11.47
N ASP A 611 -25.15 3.71 12.37
CA ASP A 611 -24.45 4.99 12.25
C ASP A 611 -22.98 4.81 12.66
N VAL A 612 -22.06 4.97 11.70
CA VAL A 612 -20.62 4.96 11.92
C VAL A 612 -20.13 6.40 12.12
N GLN A 613 -20.04 6.83 13.39
CA GLN A 613 -19.49 8.13 13.81
C GLN A 613 -17.96 8.11 13.99
N HIS A 614 -17.31 7.00 13.67
CA HIS A 614 -15.86 6.95 13.61
C HIS A 614 -15.39 7.63 12.31
N ASP A 615 -14.44 8.56 12.43
CA ASP A 615 -13.64 8.97 11.28
C ASP A 615 -12.94 7.74 10.66
N ILE A 616 -12.73 7.76 9.35
CA ILE A 616 -12.20 6.67 8.54
C ILE A 616 -11.00 7.21 7.76
N GLU A 617 -9.83 6.67 8.07
CA GLU A 617 -8.58 7.05 7.43
C GLU A 617 -8.19 5.91 6.45
N LEU A 618 -8.01 6.24 5.18
CA LEU A 618 -7.82 5.28 4.09
C LEU A 618 -6.33 5.01 3.87
N TYR A 619 -5.85 3.83 4.27
CA TYR A 619 -4.53 3.35 3.84
C TYR A 619 -4.60 2.51 2.56
N HIS A 620 -5.74 1.87 2.31
CA HIS A 620 -6.11 1.21 1.06
C HIS A 620 -7.51 1.64 0.62
N ASP A 621 -7.91 1.29 -0.60
CA ASP A 621 -9.26 1.54 -1.11
C ASP A 621 -10.33 0.84 -0.25
N LEU A 622 -11.47 1.51 -0.04
CA LEU A 622 -12.53 1.05 0.86
C LEU A 622 -13.73 0.50 0.10
N HIS A 623 -14.09 -0.75 0.39
CA HIS A 623 -15.28 -1.42 -0.15
C HIS A 623 -16.46 -1.29 0.81
N LEU A 624 -17.48 -0.52 0.45
CA LEU A 624 -18.79 -0.48 1.11
C LEU A 624 -19.67 -1.56 0.46
N ALA A 625 -19.71 -2.77 1.03
CA ALA A 625 -20.17 -3.96 0.30
C ALA A 625 -21.12 -4.86 1.10
N GLY A 626 -22.37 -4.99 0.61
CA GLY A 626 -23.36 -5.95 1.12
C GLY A 626 -24.77 -5.75 0.54
N ASP A 627 -25.66 -6.68 0.88
CA ASP A 627 -27.03 -6.78 0.35
C ASP A 627 -28.11 -6.53 1.42
N GLY A 628 -27.71 -6.09 2.62
CA GLY A 628 -28.59 -5.76 3.74
C GLY A 628 -29.60 -4.63 3.47
N THR A 629 -30.72 -4.66 4.19
CA THR A 629 -31.90 -3.80 3.98
C THR A 629 -32.13 -2.75 5.08
N VAL A 630 -31.37 -2.76 6.17
CA VAL A 630 -31.40 -1.66 7.17
C VAL A 630 -30.88 -0.36 6.57
N ARG A 631 -31.13 0.78 7.25
CA ARG A 631 -30.46 2.04 6.90
C ARG A 631 -28.99 1.99 7.37
N PHE A 632 -28.03 2.25 6.49
CA PHE A 632 -26.61 2.38 6.85
C PHE A 632 -26.15 3.82 6.65
N GLU A 633 -25.65 4.44 7.72
CA GLU A 633 -25.10 5.80 7.72
C GLU A 633 -23.62 5.80 8.14
N ILE A 634 -22.82 6.67 7.52
CA ILE A 634 -21.46 7.01 7.92
C ILE A 634 -21.41 8.53 8.12
N SER A 635 -21.36 8.96 9.37
CA SER A 635 -21.38 10.37 9.79
C SER A 635 -20.01 10.88 10.24
N GLY A 636 -19.06 9.96 10.53
CA GLY A 636 -17.63 10.28 10.61
C GLY A 636 -17.04 10.62 9.24
N GLN A 637 -15.91 11.33 9.22
CA GLN A 637 -15.26 11.79 8.00
C GLN A 637 -14.39 10.70 7.36
N ILE A 638 -14.46 10.52 6.04
CA ILE A 638 -13.55 9.65 5.27
C ILE A 638 -12.42 10.50 4.65
N ARG A 639 -11.16 10.11 4.88
CA ARG A 639 -9.95 10.84 4.40
C ARG A 639 -8.83 9.91 3.91
N ASP A 640 -7.95 10.42 3.04
CA ASP A 640 -6.69 9.73 2.67
C ASP A 640 -5.64 9.78 3.80
N PHE A 641 -5.08 8.63 4.18
CA PHE A 641 -4.03 8.59 5.22
C PHE A 641 -2.62 8.96 4.70
N TYR A 642 -2.32 8.66 3.43
CA TYR A 642 -0.96 8.81 2.88
C TYR A 642 -0.91 9.05 1.37
N GLU A 643 -1.61 8.22 0.60
CA GLU A 643 -1.78 8.32 -0.85
C GLU A 643 -3.27 8.42 -1.19
N PRO A 644 -3.64 8.93 -2.37
CA PRO A 644 -5.01 8.88 -2.87
C PRO A 644 -5.59 7.46 -2.85
N ARG A 645 -6.75 7.29 -2.21
CA ARG A 645 -7.53 6.04 -2.15
C ARG A 645 -8.97 6.24 -2.60
N SER A 646 -9.55 5.15 -3.07
CA SER A 646 -10.84 5.08 -3.75
C SER A 646 -11.91 4.45 -2.85
N ILE A 647 -13.17 4.74 -3.13
CA ILE A 647 -14.33 4.12 -2.47
C ILE A 647 -15.12 3.32 -3.51
N PHE A 648 -15.35 2.04 -3.20
CA PHE A 648 -16.14 1.12 -4.00
C PHE A 648 -17.45 0.79 -3.29
N LYS A 649 -18.61 1.19 -3.84
CA LYS A 649 -19.93 0.80 -3.34
C LYS A 649 -20.46 -0.41 -4.11
N GLU A 650 -20.64 -1.53 -3.42
CA GLU A 650 -21.01 -2.83 -3.97
C GLU A 650 -22.22 -3.45 -3.23
N GLY A 651 -22.86 -4.45 -3.85
CA GLY A 651 -24.06 -5.12 -3.31
C GLY A 651 -25.31 -4.22 -3.31
N THR A 652 -26.47 -4.77 -2.97
CA THR A 652 -27.77 -4.10 -3.13
C THR A 652 -28.12 -3.05 -2.06
N SER A 653 -27.36 -2.95 -0.96
CA SER A 653 -27.63 -1.97 0.10
C SER A 653 -27.55 -0.51 -0.38
N ARG A 654 -28.22 0.39 0.34
CA ARG A 654 -27.95 1.84 0.34
C ARG A 654 -27.01 2.18 1.49
N VAL A 655 -26.03 3.06 1.24
CA VAL A 655 -25.23 3.72 2.30
C VAL A 655 -25.36 5.22 2.12
N THR A 656 -25.58 5.93 3.22
CA THR A 656 -25.63 7.41 3.25
C THR A 656 -24.38 7.95 3.96
N LEU A 657 -23.64 8.83 3.29
CA LEU A 657 -22.54 9.60 3.86
C LEU A 657 -23.10 10.96 4.33
N THR A 658 -22.87 11.31 5.60
CA THR A 658 -23.31 12.59 6.19
C THR A 658 -22.15 13.43 6.74
N GLY A 659 -20.93 12.87 6.75
CA GLY A 659 -19.69 13.57 7.08
C GLY A 659 -19.10 14.41 5.94
N ASP A 660 -18.12 15.25 6.29
CA ASP A 660 -17.27 16.03 5.39
C ASP A 660 -16.06 15.17 4.99
N ASN A 661 -16.10 14.58 3.79
CA ASN A 661 -15.13 13.60 3.31
C ASN A 661 -14.13 14.24 2.32
N SER A 662 -12.86 13.88 2.41
CA SER A 662 -11.77 14.50 1.62
C SER A 662 -10.71 13.45 1.24
N PHE A 663 -10.89 12.84 0.06
CA PHE A 663 -10.00 11.81 -0.50
C PHE A 663 -9.90 11.97 -2.02
N ALA A 664 -8.75 11.65 -2.61
CA ALA A 664 -8.38 12.02 -3.99
C ALA A 664 -8.34 10.83 -4.98
N GLY A 665 -8.83 9.65 -4.59
CA GLY A 665 -9.08 8.52 -5.50
C GLY A 665 -10.47 8.56 -6.13
N ASP A 666 -10.92 7.42 -6.65
CA ASP A 666 -12.19 7.32 -7.40
C ASP A 666 -13.39 6.96 -6.49
N VAL A 667 -14.59 7.39 -6.86
CA VAL A 667 -15.86 6.94 -6.27
C VAL A 667 -16.58 6.04 -7.28
N THR A 668 -16.45 4.73 -7.10
CA THR A 668 -17.08 3.74 -7.98
C THR A 668 -18.32 3.13 -7.32
N VAL A 669 -19.50 3.44 -7.84
CA VAL A 669 -20.76 2.80 -7.44
C VAL A 669 -21.05 1.65 -8.40
N ALA A 670 -20.70 0.43 -8.00
CA ALA A 670 -20.89 -0.80 -8.77
C ALA A 670 -22.27 -1.46 -8.55
N GLY A 671 -22.94 -1.19 -7.43
CA GLY A 671 -24.28 -1.71 -7.13
C GLY A 671 -24.94 -1.04 -5.93
N GLY A 672 -26.28 -1.06 -5.89
CA GLY A 672 -27.08 -0.41 -4.84
C GLY A 672 -26.98 1.11 -4.92
N THR A 673 -27.18 1.81 -3.79
CA THR A 673 -27.07 3.27 -3.70
C THR A 673 -25.86 3.70 -2.88
N LEU A 674 -25.09 4.69 -3.36
CA LEU A 674 -24.31 5.58 -2.50
C LEU A 674 -25.02 6.94 -2.45
N GLU A 675 -25.33 7.42 -1.25
CA GLU A 675 -26.05 8.69 -1.03
C GLU A 675 -25.17 9.67 -0.24
N LEU A 676 -25.13 10.94 -0.64
CA LEU A 676 -24.55 12.05 0.14
C LEU A 676 -25.71 12.93 0.65
N ALA A 677 -25.80 13.20 1.96
CA ALA A 677 -26.96 13.91 2.51
C ALA A 677 -26.65 14.84 3.69
N GLY A 678 -27.34 15.98 3.73
CA GLY A 678 -27.29 16.95 4.83
C GLY A 678 -26.34 18.14 4.62
N ASP A 679 -26.62 19.23 5.34
CA ASP A 679 -26.05 20.59 5.12
C ASP A 679 -24.53 20.72 5.32
N GLY A 680 -23.88 19.70 5.89
CA GLY A 680 -22.43 19.66 6.13
C GLY A 680 -21.72 18.48 5.47
N ALA A 681 -22.42 17.68 4.65
CA ALA A 681 -21.84 16.52 4.00
C ALA A 681 -21.05 16.93 2.76
N ALA A 682 -19.89 16.30 2.53
CA ALA A 682 -19.05 16.62 1.37
C ALA A 682 -18.31 15.41 0.80
N ILE A 683 -17.95 15.49 -0.48
CA ILE A 683 -16.90 14.69 -1.12
C ILE A 683 -15.95 15.68 -1.80
N GLY A 684 -14.86 16.04 -1.14
CA GLY A 684 -13.89 17.03 -1.61
C GLY A 684 -12.80 16.43 -2.49
N HIS A 685 -12.81 16.80 -3.78
CA HIS A 685 -11.74 16.56 -4.76
C HIS A 685 -11.39 15.08 -5.00
N ALA A 686 -12.41 14.22 -5.04
CA ALA A 686 -12.26 12.88 -5.60
C ALA A 686 -12.00 12.97 -7.11
N ARG A 687 -11.32 11.98 -7.71
CA ARG A 687 -10.93 12.05 -9.12
C ARG A 687 -12.08 11.70 -10.06
N HIS A 688 -12.51 10.44 -10.10
CA HIS A 688 -13.59 9.99 -10.98
C HIS A 688 -14.82 9.52 -10.19
N LEU A 689 -16.02 10.08 -10.48
CA LEU A 689 -17.29 9.44 -10.13
C LEU A 689 -17.66 8.44 -11.25
N VAL A 690 -17.81 7.17 -10.92
CA VAL A 690 -18.16 6.10 -11.88
C VAL A 690 -19.36 5.32 -11.37
N VAL A 691 -20.51 5.45 -12.02
CA VAL A 691 -21.77 4.78 -11.61
C VAL A 691 -22.17 3.72 -12.64
N SER A 692 -22.27 2.48 -12.18
CA SER A 692 -22.50 1.30 -13.02
C SER A 692 -23.99 1.02 -13.27
N ALA A 693 -24.29 0.28 -14.34
CA ALA A 693 -25.66 -0.07 -14.70
C ALA A 693 -26.34 -0.90 -13.58
N GLY A 694 -27.49 -0.43 -13.08
CA GLY A 694 -28.17 -1.00 -11.91
C GLY A 694 -27.72 -0.44 -10.55
N ALA A 695 -26.90 0.62 -10.53
CA ALA A 695 -26.49 1.36 -9.34
C ALA A 695 -26.97 2.82 -9.37
N GLU A 696 -27.06 3.44 -8.19
CA GLU A 696 -27.46 4.83 -7.97
C GLU A 696 -26.36 5.61 -7.22
N PHE A 697 -25.95 6.76 -7.74
CA PHE A 697 -25.39 7.83 -6.89
C PHE A 697 -26.50 8.82 -6.58
N ARG A 698 -26.70 9.17 -5.31
CA ARG A 698 -27.75 10.11 -4.87
C ARG A 698 -27.15 11.24 -4.05
N GLN A 699 -27.70 12.44 -4.20
CA GLN A 699 -27.37 13.59 -3.37
C GLN A 699 -28.65 14.26 -2.86
N ALA A 700 -28.65 14.58 -1.57
CA ALA A 700 -29.76 15.15 -0.83
C ALA A 700 -29.22 16.18 0.19
N GLY A 701 -28.53 17.20 -0.34
CA GLY A 701 -27.74 18.19 0.40
C GLY A 701 -26.24 18.05 0.13
N GLY A 702 -25.44 18.90 0.78
CA GLY A 702 -23.98 18.84 0.69
C GLY A 702 -23.39 19.26 -0.66
N LEU A 703 -22.08 19.02 -0.81
CA LEU A 703 -21.28 19.34 -2.00
C LEU A 703 -20.37 18.16 -2.39
N ALA A 704 -20.47 17.68 -3.62
CA ALA A 704 -19.55 16.68 -4.17
C ALA A 704 -18.71 17.30 -5.30
N VAL A 705 -17.39 17.09 -5.31
CA VAL A 705 -16.45 17.65 -6.28
C VAL A 705 -15.62 16.55 -6.90
N PHE A 706 -15.70 16.43 -8.23
CA PHE A 706 -15.00 15.42 -9.02
C PHE A 706 -14.18 16.05 -10.17
N ASP A 707 -13.06 15.44 -10.56
CA ASP A 707 -12.39 15.83 -11.81
C ASP A 707 -13.24 15.40 -13.03
N SER A 708 -13.82 14.20 -13.01
CA SER A 708 -14.78 13.76 -14.03
C SER A 708 -15.90 12.88 -13.48
N ALA A 709 -17.02 12.78 -14.19
CA ALA A 709 -18.14 11.90 -13.88
C ALA A 709 -18.55 11.03 -15.08
N GLN A 710 -18.83 9.75 -14.84
CA GLN A 710 -19.35 8.81 -15.83
C GLN A 710 -20.54 8.01 -15.26
N LEU A 711 -21.67 8.10 -15.92
CA LEU A 711 -22.94 7.45 -15.58
C LEU A 711 -23.31 6.47 -16.69
N ALA A 712 -23.15 5.17 -16.44
CA ALA A 712 -23.36 4.14 -17.45
C ALA A 712 -24.84 4.02 -17.90
N SER A 713 -25.06 3.49 -19.12
CA SER A 713 -26.41 3.17 -19.62
C SER A 713 -27.15 2.22 -18.67
N GLY A 714 -28.19 2.73 -17.99
CA GLY A 714 -28.98 2.00 -16.98
C GLY A 714 -28.49 2.18 -15.54
N ALA A 715 -27.55 3.09 -15.30
CA ALA A 715 -27.23 3.64 -13.98
C ALA A 715 -28.16 4.83 -13.66
N GLN A 716 -28.20 5.25 -12.39
CA GLN A 716 -29.00 6.41 -11.94
C GLN A 716 -28.14 7.44 -11.19
N LEU A 717 -28.42 8.72 -11.43
CA LEU A 717 -27.94 9.88 -10.69
C LEU A 717 -29.15 10.64 -10.14
N SER A 718 -29.30 10.73 -8.83
CA SER A 718 -30.47 11.33 -8.15
C SER A 718 -30.08 12.58 -7.37
N LEU A 719 -30.79 13.70 -7.57
CA LEU A 719 -30.40 15.03 -7.11
C LEU A 719 -31.58 15.76 -6.45
N ALA A 720 -31.66 15.70 -5.12
CA ALA A 720 -32.77 16.20 -4.29
C ALA A 720 -32.38 17.37 -3.37
N GLY A 721 -31.28 18.05 -3.68
CA GLY A 721 -30.67 19.10 -2.86
C GLY A 721 -29.16 19.06 -2.98
N GLY A 722 -28.49 20.21 -2.88
CA GLY A 722 -27.03 20.31 -2.95
C GLY A 722 -26.47 20.32 -4.38
N GLU A 723 -25.15 20.31 -4.49
CA GLU A 723 -24.43 20.53 -5.75
C GLU A 723 -23.38 19.44 -6.03
N ILE A 724 -23.32 18.98 -7.28
CA ILE A 724 -22.19 18.21 -7.84
C ILE A 724 -21.41 19.15 -8.76
N VAL A 725 -20.10 19.27 -8.53
CA VAL A 725 -19.17 20.00 -9.40
C VAL A 725 -18.25 19.02 -10.10
N VAL A 726 -18.13 19.13 -11.43
CA VAL A 726 -17.30 18.28 -12.28
C VAL A 726 -16.29 19.14 -13.05
N GLY A 727 -14.99 18.86 -12.92
CA GLY A 727 -13.91 19.69 -13.46
C GLY A 727 -13.77 19.64 -14.99
N GLU A 728 -13.69 18.44 -15.57
CA GLU A 728 -13.30 18.24 -16.98
C GLU A 728 -14.46 17.73 -17.85
N ILE A 729 -15.11 16.62 -17.47
CA ILE A 729 -16.14 15.97 -18.30
C ILE A 729 -17.18 15.20 -17.47
N ALA A 730 -18.45 15.31 -17.89
CA ALA A 730 -19.57 14.52 -17.39
C ALA A 730 -20.20 13.71 -18.55
N ASP A 731 -19.95 12.40 -18.59
CA ASP A 731 -20.51 11.44 -19.57
C ASP A 731 -21.79 10.81 -18.99
N MET A 732 -22.96 11.24 -19.47
CA MET A 732 -24.25 10.95 -18.84
C MET A 732 -25.14 10.03 -19.70
N ALA A 733 -24.75 8.78 -19.86
CA ALA A 733 -25.50 7.77 -20.61
C ALA A 733 -26.66 7.10 -19.83
N GLY A 734 -26.79 7.35 -18.53
CA GLY A 734 -27.83 6.77 -17.65
C GLY A 734 -29.06 7.66 -17.43
N ALA A 735 -29.73 7.48 -16.30
CA ALA A 735 -30.86 8.31 -15.89
C ALA A 735 -30.41 9.37 -14.86
N ALA A 736 -30.75 10.63 -15.10
CA ALA A 736 -30.60 11.72 -14.14
C ALA A 736 -31.98 12.13 -13.61
N GLU A 737 -32.17 12.14 -12.30
CA GLU A 737 -33.42 12.53 -11.63
C GLU A 737 -33.19 13.75 -10.73
N PHE A 738 -33.99 14.79 -10.88
CA PHE A 738 -33.93 16.01 -10.08
C PHE A 738 -35.24 16.22 -9.31
N GLU A 739 -35.18 16.22 -7.98
CA GLU A 739 -36.33 16.49 -7.10
C GLU A 739 -36.33 17.96 -6.68
N ILE A 740 -37.42 18.66 -6.96
CA ILE A 740 -37.58 20.10 -6.67
C ILE A 740 -38.55 20.30 -5.50
N GLY A 741 -38.05 20.80 -4.37
CA GLY A 741 -38.85 21.13 -3.18
C GLY A 741 -39.15 22.61 -2.98
N GLY A 742 -38.51 23.50 -3.74
CA GLY A 742 -38.70 24.95 -3.62
C GLY A 742 -37.89 25.75 -4.64
N ILE A 743 -38.06 27.08 -4.61
CA ILE A 743 -37.47 28.02 -5.58
C ILE A 743 -36.08 28.56 -5.21
N ALA A 744 -35.65 28.42 -3.96
CA ALA A 744 -34.30 28.82 -3.55
C ALA A 744 -33.34 27.65 -3.76
N TRP A 745 -32.09 27.96 -4.14
CA TRP A 745 -31.04 27.04 -4.61
C TRP A 745 -30.92 25.77 -3.74
N GLU A 746 -30.93 25.93 -2.42
CA GLU A 746 -30.81 24.82 -1.47
C GLU A 746 -31.97 23.80 -1.46
N ASN A 747 -33.06 24.03 -2.21
CA ASN A 747 -34.27 23.21 -2.22
C ASN A 747 -34.40 22.31 -3.47
N TYR A 748 -33.37 22.25 -4.32
CA TYR A 748 -33.26 21.29 -5.42
C TYR A 748 -31.79 20.96 -5.69
N GLY A 749 -31.52 19.92 -6.48
CA GLY A 749 -30.15 19.51 -6.80
C GLY A 749 -29.58 20.20 -8.04
N HIS A 750 -28.26 20.32 -8.10
CA HIS A 750 -27.52 20.97 -9.18
C HIS A 750 -26.36 20.09 -9.69
N LEU A 751 -26.11 20.08 -11.00
CA LEU A 751 -24.93 19.47 -11.63
C LEU A 751 -24.18 20.51 -12.46
N ALA A 752 -23.08 21.04 -11.92
CA ALA A 752 -22.22 22.00 -12.58
C ALA A 752 -20.98 21.33 -13.20
N VAL A 753 -20.67 21.64 -14.46
CA VAL A 753 -19.60 21.02 -15.25
C VAL A 753 -18.71 22.10 -15.85
N ALA A 754 -17.53 22.32 -15.27
CA ALA A 754 -16.62 23.39 -15.70
C ALA A 754 -16.03 23.18 -17.11
N GLY A 755 -16.05 21.94 -17.61
CA GLY A 755 -15.67 21.55 -18.97
C GLY A 755 -16.87 21.12 -19.84
N LEU A 756 -16.95 19.83 -20.16
CA LEU A 756 -17.91 19.26 -21.12
C LEU A 756 -18.98 18.39 -20.44
N GLY A 757 -20.26 18.77 -20.55
CA GLY A 757 -21.37 17.83 -20.33
C GLY A 757 -21.74 17.13 -21.64
N ASP A 758 -21.64 15.80 -21.71
CA ASP A 758 -22.13 15.00 -22.83
C ASP A 758 -23.39 14.24 -22.39
N TRP A 759 -24.56 14.79 -22.75
CA TRP A 759 -25.85 14.33 -22.23
C TRP A 759 -26.42 13.18 -23.07
N GLY A 760 -26.96 12.16 -22.41
CA GLY A 760 -27.66 11.04 -23.05
C GLY A 760 -28.71 10.44 -22.12
N GLY A 761 -29.28 9.28 -22.46
CA GLY A 761 -30.12 8.54 -21.53
C GLY A 761 -31.42 9.27 -21.18
N THR A 762 -31.70 9.60 -19.92
CA THR A 762 -33.00 10.19 -19.55
C THR A 762 -32.91 11.18 -18.40
N LEU A 763 -33.38 12.41 -18.63
CA LEU A 763 -33.65 13.36 -17.56
C LEU A 763 -35.08 13.14 -17.01
N THR A 764 -35.23 13.16 -15.69
CA THR A 764 -36.53 13.16 -15.01
C THR A 764 -36.54 14.26 -13.96
N VAL A 765 -37.66 14.98 -13.86
CA VAL A 765 -37.89 15.98 -12.81
C VAL A 765 -39.08 15.53 -11.96
N THR A 766 -38.95 15.65 -10.64
CA THR A 766 -39.99 15.35 -9.65
C THR A 766 -40.24 16.57 -8.75
N LEU A 767 -41.38 16.61 -8.07
CA LEU A 767 -41.72 17.66 -7.11
C LEU A 767 -41.82 17.04 -5.71
N ALA A 768 -41.11 17.62 -4.74
CA ALA A 768 -41.18 17.16 -3.37
C ALA A 768 -42.57 17.40 -2.76
N GLY A 769 -42.93 16.62 -1.73
CA GLY A 769 -44.30 16.46 -1.23
C GLY A 769 -45.01 17.75 -0.80
N GLY A 770 -45.69 18.41 -1.74
CA GLY A 770 -46.52 19.61 -1.51
C GLY A 770 -45.98 20.90 -2.14
N PHE A 771 -44.88 20.86 -2.90
CA PHE A 771 -44.44 22.02 -3.69
C PHE A 771 -45.27 22.14 -4.98
N GLU A 772 -45.89 23.30 -5.19
CA GLU A 772 -46.62 23.65 -6.41
C GLU A 772 -45.93 24.86 -7.09
N PRO A 773 -45.15 24.64 -8.17
CA PRO A 773 -44.52 25.73 -8.92
C PRO A 773 -45.53 26.71 -9.53
N VAL A 774 -45.13 27.97 -9.68
CA VAL A 774 -45.96 29.05 -10.27
C VAL A 774 -45.33 29.65 -11.52
N ALA A 775 -46.13 30.33 -12.34
CA ALA A 775 -45.63 31.01 -13.54
C ALA A 775 -44.59 32.09 -13.18
N GLY A 776 -43.38 31.94 -13.72
CA GLY A 776 -42.21 32.77 -13.42
C GLY A 776 -41.13 32.07 -12.58
N ASP A 777 -41.40 30.87 -12.04
CA ASP A 777 -40.38 30.05 -11.38
C ASP A 777 -39.41 29.46 -12.42
N ALA A 778 -38.12 29.36 -12.07
CA ALA A 778 -37.07 28.80 -12.90
C ALA A 778 -36.05 28.03 -12.05
N PHE A 779 -35.55 26.92 -12.58
CA PHE A 779 -34.70 25.96 -11.88
C PHE A 779 -33.49 25.60 -12.74
N TRP A 780 -32.29 25.92 -12.25
CA TRP A 780 -31.00 25.69 -12.91
C TRP A 780 -30.49 24.30 -12.55
N LEU A 781 -30.94 23.27 -13.25
CA LEU A 781 -30.61 21.86 -12.92
C LEU A 781 -29.19 21.48 -13.35
N LEU A 782 -28.75 22.05 -14.47
CA LEU A 782 -27.43 21.81 -15.07
C LEU A 782 -26.67 23.14 -15.18
N ASP A 783 -25.34 23.09 -15.17
CA ASP A 783 -24.48 24.12 -15.75
C ASP A 783 -23.34 23.40 -16.49
N ALA A 784 -22.96 23.88 -17.67
CA ALA A 784 -21.89 23.28 -18.47
C ALA A 784 -21.25 24.31 -19.41
N GLN A 785 -19.93 24.49 -19.33
CA GLN A 785 -19.22 25.41 -20.23
C GLN A 785 -19.35 24.99 -21.71
N GLN A 786 -19.37 23.69 -21.97
CA GLN A 786 -19.60 23.09 -23.28
C GLN A 786 -20.62 21.95 -23.14
N VAL A 787 -21.53 21.85 -24.11
CA VAL A 787 -22.56 20.80 -24.17
C VAL A 787 -22.38 19.98 -25.44
N ALA A 788 -22.37 18.66 -25.26
CA ALA A 788 -22.52 17.64 -26.28
C ALA A 788 -23.75 16.75 -25.98
N GLY A 789 -24.11 15.91 -26.94
CA GLY A 789 -25.23 14.99 -26.81
C GLY A 789 -26.60 15.68 -26.70
N ALA A 790 -27.58 14.90 -26.23
CA ALA A 790 -28.91 15.30 -25.76
C ALA A 790 -29.55 14.07 -25.08
N PHE A 791 -30.34 14.28 -24.01
CA PHE A 791 -31.10 13.19 -23.38
C PHE A 791 -32.02 12.48 -24.40
N ASP A 792 -32.08 11.14 -24.37
CA ASP A 792 -33.01 10.37 -25.22
C ASP A 792 -34.49 10.59 -24.83
N ALA A 793 -34.72 11.02 -23.58
CA ALA A 793 -36.03 11.46 -23.06
C ALA A 793 -35.88 12.50 -21.94
N VAL A 794 -36.87 13.39 -21.83
CA VAL A 794 -37.03 14.34 -20.71
C VAL A 794 -38.43 14.17 -20.13
N ASN A 795 -38.53 13.75 -18.87
CA ASN A 795 -39.80 13.53 -18.16
C ASN A 795 -40.01 14.67 -17.15
N LEU A 796 -41.06 15.48 -17.33
CA LEU A 796 -41.40 16.57 -16.40
C LEU A 796 -42.73 16.29 -15.67
N PRO A 797 -42.89 16.73 -14.41
CA PRO A 797 -44.03 16.37 -13.58
C PRO A 797 -45.26 17.22 -13.94
N SER A 798 -46.46 16.70 -13.68
CA SER A 798 -47.71 17.40 -14.02
C SER A 798 -47.93 18.66 -13.18
N LEU A 799 -48.04 19.81 -13.83
CA LEU A 799 -48.32 21.10 -13.19
C LEU A 799 -49.82 21.38 -12.98
N PRO A 800 -50.17 22.34 -12.10
CA PRO A 800 -51.54 22.85 -11.95
C PRO A 800 -52.18 23.35 -13.26
N SER A 801 -53.51 23.25 -13.34
CA SER A 801 -54.29 23.59 -14.53
C SER A 801 -54.09 25.04 -14.99
N GLY A 802 -53.45 25.22 -16.15
CA GLY A 802 -53.15 26.53 -16.75
C GLY A 802 -51.67 26.87 -16.76
N LEU A 803 -50.81 26.03 -16.18
CA LEU A 803 -49.37 26.12 -16.24
C LEU A 803 -48.76 25.06 -17.18
N SER A 804 -47.54 25.32 -17.63
CA SER A 804 -46.73 24.42 -18.48
C SER A 804 -45.24 24.64 -18.23
N TRP A 805 -44.44 23.59 -18.38
CA TRP A 805 -42.98 23.70 -18.36
C TRP A 805 -42.45 24.25 -19.68
N ASN A 806 -41.45 25.13 -19.60
CA ASN A 806 -40.57 25.49 -20.72
C ASN A 806 -39.18 24.88 -20.44
N ALA A 807 -38.70 24.03 -21.35
CA ALA A 807 -37.39 23.40 -21.28
C ALA A 807 -36.50 23.76 -22.48
N SER A 808 -36.85 24.80 -23.25
CA SER A 808 -36.08 25.24 -24.42
C SER A 808 -34.64 25.66 -24.07
N ALA A 809 -34.44 26.20 -22.87
CA ALA A 809 -33.14 26.60 -22.33
C ALA A 809 -32.34 25.46 -21.66
N LEU A 810 -32.91 24.25 -21.53
CA LEU A 810 -32.30 23.15 -20.75
C LEU A 810 -30.91 22.73 -21.28
N LEU A 811 -30.71 22.73 -22.59
CA LEU A 811 -29.44 22.32 -23.22
C LEU A 811 -28.49 23.49 -23.54
N THR A 812 -28.86 24.73 -23.17
CA THR A 812 -28.07 25.94 -23.47
C THR A 812 -27.75 26.78 -22.23
N GLU A 813 -28.62 26.76 -21.23
CA GLU A 813 -28.51 27.50 -19.96
C GLU A 813 -28.79 26.59 -18.74
N GLY A 814 -29.15 25.32 -18.96
CA GLY A 814 -29.43 24.34 -17.90
C GLY A 814 -30.79 24.50 -17.20
N VAL A 815 -31.64 25.40 -17.70
CA VAL A 815 -32.87 25.84 -17.03
C VAL A 815 -34.09 25.05 -17.50
N VAL A 816 -34.94 24.64 -16.54
CA VAL A 816 -36.38 24.44 -16.77
C VAL A 816 -37.16 25.56 -16.05
N ALA A 817 -38.13 26.14 -16.74
CA ALA A 817 -38.97 27.22 -16.23
C ALA A 817 -40.45 26.85 -16.25
N VAL A 818 -41.25 27.54 -15.43
CA VAL A 818 -42.70 27.34 -15.33
C VAL A 818 -43.43 28.57 -15.85
N GLU A 819 -44.38 28.34 -16.73
CA GLU A 819 -45.03 29.37 -17.52
C GLU A 819 -46.55 29.19 -17.58
N SER A 820 -47.24 30.18 -18.15
CA SER A 820 -48.65 30.03 -18.50
C SER A 820 -48.81 29.16 -19.75
N ALA A 821 -49.80 28.26 -19.76
CA ALA A 821 -50.09 27.43 -20.94
C ALA A 821 -50.56 28.25 -22.17
N ALA A 822 -50.82 29.55 -22.01
CA ALA A 822 -51.11 30.49 -23.09
C ALA A 822 -49.85 31.14 -23.69
N SER A 823 -48.81 31.39 -22.90
CA SER A 823 -47.51 31.89 -23.41
C SER A 823 -46.80 30.79 -24.19
N VAL A 824 -46.64 29.60 -23.61
CA VAL A 824 -45.91 28.49 -24.25
C VAL A 824 -46.47 28.09 -25.61
N LEU A 825 -47.80 28.04 -25.78
CA LEU A 825 -48.39 27.79 -27.11
C LEU A 825 -48.06 28.89 -28.12
N THR A 826 -47.92 30.13 -27.68
CA THR A 826 -47.60 31.28 -28.54
C THR A 826 -46.10 31.33 -28.86
N GLU A 827 -45.21 31.08 -27.89
CA GLU A 827 -43.76 31.11 -28.11
C GLU A 827 -43.25 29.87 -28.87
N ALA A 828 -43.75 28.67 -28.55
CA ALA A 828 -43.31 27.45 -29.24
C ALA A 828 -43.72 27.40 -30.72
N ALA A 829 -44.72 28.19 -31.12
CA ALA A 829 -45.14 28.34 -32.51
C ALA A 829 -44.54 29.58 -33.23
N ASP A 830 -43.86 30.46 -32.50
CA ASP A 830 -43.09 31.61 -33.04
C ASP A 830 -41.68 31.13 -33.42
N PHE A 831 -41.59 30.45 -34.56
CA PHE A 831 -40.32 29.94 -35.08
C PHE A 831 -39.41 31.03 -35.62
N ASN A 832 -39.92 32.27 -35.78
CA ASN A 832 -39.17 33.40 -36.31
C ASN A 832 -38.61 34.34 -35.20
N GLN A 833 -39.16 34.26 -33.99
CA GLN A 833 -38.81 35.00 -32.77
C GLN A 833 -39.13 36.51 -32.83
N ASP A 834 -40.26 36.88 -33.45
CA ASP A 834 -40.77 38.27 -33.46
C ASP A 834 -41.92 38.56 -32.47
N LEU A 835 -42.29 37.55 -31.67
CA LEU A 835 -43.38 37.53 -30.68
C LEU A 835 -44.79 37.53 -31.31
N SER A 836 -44.92 37.09 -32.57
CA SER A 836 -46.21 36.88 -33.23
C SER A 836 -46.25 35.63 -34.12
N VAL A 837 -47.13 34.67 -33.76
CA VAL A 837 -47.39 33.47 -34.57
C VAL A 837 -48.23 33.81 -35.81
N ASP A 838 -47.60 33.80 -36.99
CA ASP A 838 -48.28 34.07 -38.27
C ASP A 838 -47.83 33.16 -39.45
N ASP A 839 -48.11 33.58 -40.70
CA ASP A 839 -47.73 32.86 -41.92
C ASP A 839 -46.21 32.75 -42.13
N ALA A 840 -45.39 33.58 -41.48
CA ALA A 840 -43.93 33.51 -41.50
C ALA A 840 -43.42 32.24 -40.80
N ASP A 841 -43.97 31.91 -39.64
CA ASP A 841 -43.63 30.68 -38.90
C ASP A 841 -44.07 29.45 -39.67
N LEU A 842 -45.25 29.50 -40.28
CA LEU A 842 -45.73 28.44 -41.18
C LEU A 842 -44.77 28.18 -42.35
N ALA A 843 -44.08 29.21 -42.84
CA ALA A 843 -43.05 29.06 -43.86
C ALA A 843 -41.78 28.39 -43.31
N ILE A 844 -41.41 28.66 -42.05
CA ILE A 844 -40.28 27.99 -41.37
C ILE A 844 -40.61 26.51 -41.11
N TRP A 845 -41.77 26.17 -40.54
CA TRP A 845 -42.20 24.77 -40.39
C TRP A 845 -42.19 24.02 -41.72
N ARG A 846 -42.75 24.62 -42.78
CA ARG A 846 -42.74 24.03 -44.15
C ARG A 846 -41.32 23.85 -44.72
N GLN A 847 -40.36 24.66 -44.32
CA GLN A 847 -38.96 24.54 -44.77
C GLN A 847 -38.25 23.34 -44.14
N TRP A 848 -38.59 22.99 -42.90
CA TRP A 848 -37.89 21.95 -42.13
C TRP A 848 -38.68 20.64 -41.96
N LEU A 849 -39.94 20.57 -42.42
CA LEU A 849 -40.80 19.39 -42.39
C LEU A 849 -40.06 18.09 -42.82
N GLY A 850 -40.01 17.13 -41.89
CA GLY A 850 -39.33 15.84 -42.03
C GLY A 850 -37.84 15.83 -41.67
N GLN A 851 -37.29 16.95 -41.19
CA GLN A 851 -35.93 17.04 -40.63
C GLN A 851 -35.93 16.87 -39.11
N ARG A 852 -34.74 16.62 -38.55
CA ARG A 852 -34.48 16.72 -37.11
C ARG A 852 -33.76 18.03 -36.81
N THR A 853 -34.46 18.97 -36.19
CA THR A 853 -33.97 20.31 -35.81
C THR A 853 -35.01 20.96 -34.91
N SER A 854 -34.59 21.90 -34.06
CA SER A 854 -35.50 22.78 -33.30
C SER A 854 -36.17 23.87 -34.15
N ARG A 855 -35.74 24.07 -35.41
CA ARG A 855 -36.33 25.09 -36.29
C ARG A 855 -37.63 24.59 -36.94
N GLY A 856 -38.76 25.07 -36.45
CA GLY A 856 -40.09 24.59 -36.86
C GLY A 856 -40.64 23.46 -35.98
N ASP A 857 -39.94 23.11 -34.91
CA ASP A 857 -40.37 22.15 -33.89
C ASP A 857 -41.04 22.93 -32.75
N ALA A 858 -42.35 22.68 -32.55
CA ALA A 858 -43.19 23.35 -31.55
C ALA A 858 -43.59 22.40 -30.40
N ASN A 859 -43.21 21.12 -30.47
CA ASN A 859 -43.47 20.16 -29.40
C ASN A 859 -42.21 19.81 -28.58
N GLY A 860 -41.02 20.12 -29.10
CA GLY A 860 -39.71 19.91 -28.46
C GLY A 860 -39.12 18.50 -28.65
N ASP A 861 -39.69 17.64 -29.52
CA ASP A 861 -39.25 16.25 -29.72
C ASP A 861 -38.12 16.09 -30.77
N PHE A 862 -37.64 17.22 -31.32
CA PHE A 862 -36.62 17.35 -32.36
C PHE A 862 -37.02 16.71 -33.69
N ARG A 863 -38.31 16.70 -34.05
CA ARG A 863 -38.82 16.23 -35.36
C ARG A 863 -39.94 17.13 -35.87
N VAL A 864 -39.62 17.95 -36.86
CA VAL A 864 -40.60 18.81 -37.52
C VAL A 864 -41.60 17.95 -38.31
N ASP A 865 -42.80 17.69 -37.77
CA ASP A 865 -43.83 16.86 -38.39
C ASP A 865 -45.26 17.47 -38.31
N GLY A 866 -46.31 16.65 -38.37
CA GLY A 866 -47.69 17.11 -38.28
C GLY A 866 -48.12 17.56 -36.88
N ALA A 867 -47.38 17.21 -35.82
CA ALA A 867 -47.64 17.70 -34.47
C ALA A 867 -47.42 19.22 -34.36
N ASP A 868 -46.32 19.73 -34.91
CA ASP A 868 -45.95 21.15 -34.82
C ASP A 868 -46.90 22.05 -35.61
N PHE A 869 -47.37 21.56 -36.76
CA PHE A 869 -48.41 22.24 -37.52
C PHE A 869 -49.71 22.40 -36.71
N LEU A 870 -50.05 21.42 -35.86
CA LEU A 870 -51.24 21.50 -34.98
C LEU A 870 -51.00 22.45 -33.80
N ALA A 871 -49.77 22.55 -33.29
CA ALA A 871 -49.39 23.55 -32.28
C ALA A 871 -49.47 24.98 -32.86
N TRP A 872 -48.84 25.22 -34.02
CA TRP A 872 -48.96 26.47 -34.77
C TRP A 872 -50.42 26.82 -35.06
N GLN A 873 -51.22 25.86 -35.55
CA GLN A 873 -52.64 26.07 -35.83
C GLN A 873 -53.48 26.39 -34.57
N ALA A 874 -53.04 25.97 -33.38
CA ALA A 874 -53.69 26.31 -32.12
C ALA A 874 -53.30 27.69 -31.58
N ALA A 875 -52.15 28.23 -32.00
CA ALA A 875 -51.58 29.49 -31.51
C ALA A 875 -51.87 30.71 -32.40
N VAL A 876 -52.05 30.49 -33.71
CA VAL A 876 -52.45 31.55 -34.67
C VAL A 876 -53.70 32.28 -34.20
N GLY A 877 -53.55 33.60 -33.99
CA GLY A 877 -54.62 34.47 -33.50
C GLY A 877 -54.66 34.68 -31.98
N GLY A 878 -53.73 34.10 -31.21
CA GLY A 878 -53.51 34.47 -29.80
C GLY A 878 -52.86 35.85 -29.64
N GLY A 879 -51.93 36.19 -30.54
CA GLY A 879 -51.30 37.51 -30.65
C GLY A 879 -52.24 38.61 -31.18
N GLY A 880 -52.08 39.83 -30.67
CA GLY A 880 -53.02 40.93 -30.95
C GLY A 880 -52.85 41.59 -32.32
N ASN A 881 -53.92 41.57 -33.14
CA ASN A 881 -54.09 42.33 -34.39
C ASN A 881 -53.14 42.03 -35.56
N ALA A 882 -53.22 40.81 -36.12
CA ALA A 882 -53.01 40.57 -37.54
C ALA A 882 -54.36 40.29 -38.25
N ALA A 883 -54.50 40.66 -39.53
CA ALA A 883 -55.75 40.52 -40.28
C ALA A 883 -55.71 39.28 -41.19
N VAL A 884 -56.59 38.32 -40.93
CA VAL A 884 -56.71 37.05 -41.70
C VAL A 884 -56.98 37.31 -43.18
N PRO A 885 -56.13 36.83 -44.11
CA PRO A 885 -56.46 36.73 -45.52
C PRO A 885 -57.34 35.50 -45.78
N GLU A 886 -58.39 35.64 -46.62
CA GLU A 886 -59.06 34.45 -47.17
C GLU A 886 -58.13 33.71 -48.16
N PRO A 887 -58.19 32.37 -48.23
CA PRO A 887 -57.23 31.58 -49.00
C PRO A 887 -57.44 31.69 -50.52
N ASP A 888 -56.35 31.86 -51.28
CA ASP A 888 -56.40 31.78 -52.74
C ASP A 888 -56.70 30.34 -53.20
N ALA A 889 -57.57 30.20 -54.20
CA ALA A 889 -58.24 28.95 -54.58
C ALA A 889 -57.37 28.06 -55.49
N ALA A 890 -56.10 27.84 -55.12
CA ALA A 890 -55.08 27.24 -55.98
C ALA A 890 -54.46 25.92 -55.48
N ALA A 891 -54.94 25.33 -54.37
CA ALA A 891 -54.41 24.07 -53.81
C ALA A 891 -55.43 22.92 -53.63
N ALA A 892 -56.74 23.19 -53.78
CA ALA A 892 -57.81 22.27 -53.37
C ALA A 892 -58.25 21.23 -54.42
N LEU A 893 -57.35 20.68 -55.25
CA LEU A 893 -57.75 19.72 -56.29
C LEU A 893 -56.67 18.72 -56.76
N LEU A 894 -56.16 17.87 -55.85
CA LEU A 894 -55.46 16.63 -56.24
C LEU A 894 -55.71 15.41 -55.32
N CYS A 895 -56.78 15.44 -54.51
CA CYS A 895 -57.27 14.27 -53.76
C CYS A 895 -58.44 13.59 -54.47
N LEU A 896 -58.19 12.93 -55.60
CA LEU A 896 -58.96 11.79 -56.15
C LEU A 896 -58.29 11.31 -57.46
N LEU A 897 -58.28 9.98 -57.67
CA LEU A 897 -57.41 9.21 -58.57
C LEU A 897 -55.99 9.01 -57.98
N ALA A 898 -55.47 7.79 -57.81
CA ALA A 898 -55.93 6.49 -58.32
C ALA A 898 -56.05 5.41 -57.23
N ALA A 899 -57.08 4.57 -57.37
CA ALA A 899 -57.11 3.22 -56.80
C ALA A 899 -57.20 2.21 -57.96
N GLY A 900 -56.23 1.28 -58.07
CA GLY A 900 -56.30 0.15 -59.00
C GLY A 900 -54.97 -0.21 -59.70
N ALA A 901 -54.68 -1.52 -59.75
CA ALA A 901 -53.47 -2.20 -60.29
C ALA A 901 -52.19 -2.01 -59.44
N ALA A 902 -51.55 -3.01 -58.79
CA ALA A 902 -51.25 -4.43 -59.12
C ALA A 902 -50.06 -4.59 -60.10
N VAL A 903 -49.08 -5.51 -59.93
CA VAL A 903 -48.89 -6.60 -58.95
C VAL A 903 -47.42 -7.13 -58.96
N ARG A 904 -47.01 -7.97 -57.96
CA ARG A 904 -45.68 -8.64 -57.76
C ARG A 904 -44.51 -7.73 -57.30
N THR A 905 -43.53 -8.17 -56.50
CA THR A 905 -43.18 -9.53 -56.01
C THR A 905 -42.64 -9.55 -54.55
N TRP A 906 -42.68 -10.74 -53.93
CA TRP A 906 -42.08 -11.16 -52.65
C TRP A 906 -40.52 -11.22 -52.67
N PRO A 907 -39.78 -11.45 -51.53
CA PRO A 907 -40.19 -12.24 -50.35
C PRO A 907 -39.84 -11.73 -48.93
N ASN A 908 -40.43 -12.40 -47.94
CA ASN A 908 -40.18 -12.26 -46.48
C ASN A 908 -38.80 -12.78 -46.06
N TRP A 909 -38.32 -12.37 -44.86
CA TRP A 909 -37.54 -13.23 -43.95
C TRP A 909 -37.68 -12.82 -42.48
N ARG A 910 -38.02 -13.78 -41.58
CA ARG A 910 -37.74 -13.66 -40.13
C ARG A 910 -37.66 -15.06 -39.47
N ARG A 911 -36.68 -15.19 -38.55
CA ARG A 911 -36.48 -16.25 -37.52
C ARG A 911 -35.98 -17.68 -37.90
N ARG A 912 -34.72 -17.89 -37.48
CA ARG A 912 -34.21 -18.96 -36.56
C ARG A 912 -33.75 -20.34 -37.07
N ARG A 913 -32.52 -20.66 -36.58
CA ARG A 913 -31.92 -21.94 -36.13
C ARG A 913 -31.28 -22.92 -37.14
N ALA A 914 -29.94 -22.93 -37.09
CA ALA A 914 -29.04 -24.07 -36.82
C ALA A 914 -29.03 -25.31 -37.73
N ALA A 915 -27.87 -25.63 -38.31
CA ALA A 915 -27.01 -26.76 -37.88
C ALA A 915 -25.77 -26.90 -38.79
N THR A 916 -24.61 -27.24 -38.21
CA THR A 916 -23.32 -27.58 -38.89
C THR A 916 -22.69 -26.48 -39.78
N ARG A 917 -21.36 -26.35 -39.86
CA ARG A 917 -20.28 -27.23 -39.38
C ARG A 917 -19.13 -26.41 -38.81
#